data_AF-A0A956CAH0-F1
#
_entry.id   AF-A0A956CAH0-F1
#
_cell.length_a   1.000
_cell.length_b   1.000
_cell.length_c   1.000
_cell.angle_alpha   90.00
_cell.angle_beta   90.00
_cell.angle_gamma   90.00
#
_symmetry.space_group_name_H-M   'P 1'
#
loop_
_entity.id
_entity.type
_entity.pdbx_description
1 polymer ?
#
loop_
_entity_poly.entity_id
_entity_poly.type
_entity_poly.pdbx_seq_one_letter_code
_entity_poly.pdbx_strand_id
1 'polypeptide(L)'
;MLLTLEACRRHGVPVLSRGGGTSLGGQTTNVAVVLDFSRYMNGVLQIDVDGRSARVLPGTVLDLLRDEATKYGLTFGPDPSTHDRCTLGGMIGNSACGIHAVMSEFYGPGPRTEDNVEELEIVTYDGLRMRVGPTTEEDLRRIVNEGGRRGEVYRRLAELRDRYADAIRERFPDVPRRVSGYNLTELLPERGFNVARALVGSEGTCVTVLEATVTLVDALPARSLLVVGYSSVYEVGDVIPCVREQRPVGCEGLDRRLIDYDQKKGAHARDLSMLPDGDGWLLIEFGADTKEEADEQARRCLDALQRQSPKPTGHRLMDDPSAEARIWAVRESALGATAFAPNEKDTWPGWEDAAVPVDRVGVYLREFRQLLEQHGYDCSLYGHFGQGCVHTRIDFDFSSKEGMDRYAAFTAEAADLVVRHGGSLSGEHGDGQARSDLLPKMYGSELMNAFREFKAIWDPDGKMNPGRIVDPSPRTADLRLGPGYQPERPDTYFSYPEDGGDFSHATVRCVGVGKCRREDGGTMCPSWRVTHDEQHTTRGRAHLLFEMLRGEVITDGWQSEEVKASLDLCLACKGCKGDCPVDVDIATYKAEFLAHYYEGKRRPRQALAFGYIDVWTSFASKLPSLVNFATHAPGIGRFSKWVAGVSQQREVPRFARQSFRASFAGRSPRGHGKRVLLWPDTFNDAFFPEILSAAVEVLESAGHRVIIPDTKLCCGRALYDYGMLERAKRLWSRTLDELDHEIAAGTPIVGVEPSCVAAFRDELPNLMSDDPRAEKLAGQVRSLSELLTEEGFQPPTLRGNALLHGHCHQKAVWGTDSDQRLLEGMGLDVEAPETGCCGMAGAFGFESDKYEISMQVGELDVLPRVRSTEQKTLIVANGFSCREQVMQATERRPLHLAEAVRLALHQDEILDHEAPPERQLPVRRPRMRASAAALFVAALFVAILLLSLWAPALGAPAPR
;
A
#
# COMPACT_ATOMS: atom_id res chain seq x y z
N MET A 1 4.36 -19.63 -19.37
CA MET A 1 4.10 -18.48 -20.27
C MET A 1 4.10 -18.91 -21.74
N LEU A 2 5.19 -19.37 -22.36
CA LEU A 2 5.17 -19.77 -23.79
C LEU A 2 4.11 -20.84 -24.11
N LEU A 3 3.99 -21.88 -23.27
CA LEU A 3 2.93 -22.88 -23.38
C LEU A 3 1.52 -22.30 -23.24
N THR A 4 1.36 -21.27 -22.40
CA THR A 4 0.08 -20.55 -22.22
C THR A 4 -0.26 -19.78 -23.50
N LEU A 5 0.70 -19.06 -24.08
CA LEU A 5 0.52 -18.35 -25.35
C LEU A 5 0.16 -19.32 -26.48
N GLU A 6 0.85 -20.46 -26.55
CA GLU A 6 0.53 -21.50 -27.53
C GLU A 6 -0.89 -22.06 -27.35
N ALA A 7 -1.33 -22.28 -26.11
CA ALA A 7 -2.70 -22.71 -25.82
C ALA A 7 -3.71 -21.63 -26.24
N CYS A 8 -3.47 -20.37 -25.89
CA CYS A 8 -4.34 -19.25 -26.30
C CYS A 8 -4.45 -19.17 -27.82
N ARG A 9 -3.31 -19.26 -28.54
CA ARG A 9 -3.27 -19.30 -30.01
C ARG A 9 -4.09 -20.45 -30.58
N ARG A 10 -3.93 -21.66 -30.04
CA ARG A 10 -4.68 -22.85 -30.47
C ARG A 10 -6.18 -22.70 -30.34
N HIS A 11 -6.64 -21.93 -29.35
CA HIS A 11 -8.04 -21.68 -29.06
C HIS A 11 -8.55 -20.31 -29.56
N GLY A 12 -7.71 -19.51 -30.23
CA GLY A 12 -8.07 -18.17 -30.71
C GLY A 12 -8.38 -17.15 -29.61
N VAL A 13 -7.87 -17.38 -28.40
CA VAL A 13 -8.13 -16.56 -27.20
C VAL A 13 -7.13 -15.40 -27.14
N PRO A 14 -7.59 -14.15 -26.92
CA PRO A 14 -6.70 -13.01 -26.73
C PRO A 14 -5.81 -13.12 -25.49
N VAL A 15 -4.67 -12.45 -25.53
CA VAL A 15 -3.71 -12.35 -24.41
C VAL A 15 -3.43 -10.91 -24.05
N LEU A 16 -3.17 -10.67 -22.77
CA LEU A 16 -2.76 -9.38 -22.22
C LEU A 16 -1.52 -9.57 -21.33
N SER A 17 -0.41 -8.94 -21.71
CA SER A 17 0.78 -8.89 -20.87
C SER A 17 0.59 -7.90 -19.73
N ARG A 18 0.82 -8.32 -18.49
CA ARG A 18 0.66 -7.47 -17.30
C ARG A 18 1.86 -7.57 -16.37
N GLY A 19 2.38 -6.41 -15.99
CA GLY A 19 3.37 -6.24 -14.93
C GLY A 19 2.70 -6.05 -13.57
N GLY A 20 3.12 -5.00 -12.84
CA GLY A 20 2.50 -4.59 -11.57
C GLY A 20 1.03 -4.13 -11.68
N GLY A 21 0.51 -3.90 -12.89
CA GLY A 21 -0.87 -3.45 -13.11
C GLY A 21 -1.15 -2.07 -12.50
N THR A 22 -0.20 -1.14 -12.60
CA THR A 22 -0.25 0.19 -11.95
C THR A 22 -0.68 1.32 -12.88
N SER A 23 -0.93 1.04 -14.16
CA SER A 23 -1.26 2.09 -15.11
C SER A 23 -2.70 2.58 -14.97
N LEU A 24 -2.94 3.83 -15.40
CA LEU A 24 -4.20 4.53 -15.17
C LEU A 24 -5.11 4.61 -16.41
N GLY A 25 -4.58 4.33 -17.60
CA GLY A 25 -5.31 4.44 -18.88
C GLY A 25 -6.19 3.25 -19.25
N GLY A 26 -6.23 2.18 -18.44
CA GLY A 26 -7.03 0.97 -18.74
C GLY A 26 -6.37 -0.02 -19.70
N GLN A 27 -5.08 0.13 -20.01
CA GLN A 27 -4.35 -0.83 -20.84
C GLN A 27 -4.03 -2.16 -20.14
N THR A 28 -4.17 -2.22 -18.81
CA THR A 28 -3.95 -3.45 -18.01
C THR A 28 -5.24 -4.23 -17.71
N THR A 29 -6.36 -3.82 -18.32
CA THR A 29 -7.68 -4.42 -18.17
C THR A 29 -8.29 -4.70 -19.54
N ASN A 30 -8.65 -5.96 -19.81
CA ASN A 30 -9.26 -6.39 -21.06
C ASN A 30 -9.91 -7.78 -20.90
N VAL A 31 -10.78 -8.17 -21.83
CA VAL A 31 -11.30 -9.55 -21.93
C VAL A 31 -10.26 -10.42 -22.64
N ALA A 32 -9.27 -10.88 -21.87
CA ALA A 32 -8.13 -11.65 -22.36
C ALA A 32 -7.55 -12.54 -21.25
N VAL A 33 -6.75 -13.54 -21.62
CA VAL A 33 -5.91 -14.25 -20.65
C VAL A 33 -4.78 -13.32 -20.22
N VAL A 34 -4.78 -12.94 -18.94
CA VAL A 34 -3.76 -12.08 -18.35
C VAL A 34 -2.51 -12.89 -18.03
N LEU A 35 -1.39 -12.49 -18.64
CA LEU A 35 -0.06 -13.02 -18.36
C LEU A 35 0.62 -12.10 -17.34
N ASP A 36 0.56 -12.47 -16.05
CA ASP A 36 1.21 -11.71 -14.97
C ASP A 36 2.69 -12.09 -14.86
N PHE A 37 3.58 -11.16 -15.23
CA PHE A 37 5.02 -11.38 -15.26
C PHE A 37 5.69 -11.16 -13.90
N SER A 38 5.06 -10.41 -12.99
CA SER A 38 5.74 -9.96 -11.77
C SER A 38 5.97 -11.09 -10.75
N ARG A 39 5.37 -12.27 -10.96
CA ARG A 39 5.47 -13.39 -10.02
C ARG A 39 6.63 -14.34 -10.29
N TYR A 40 6.94 -14.58 -11.56
CA TYR A 40 7.88 -15.64 -11.96
C TYR A 40 8.96 -15.19 -12.94
N MET A 41 8.82 -14.00 -13.54
CA MET A 41 9.78 -13.45 -14.49
C MET A 41 10.31 -12.12 -13.96
N ASN A 42 10.77 -12.13 -12.71
CA ASN A 42 11.27 -10.99 -11.94
C ASN A 42 12.75 -11.21 -11.60
N GLY A 43 13.66 -10.49 -12.26
CA GLY A 43 15.09 -10.59 -12.01
C GLY A 43 15.96 -9.73 -12.91
N VAL A 44 17.03 -9.20 -12.33
CA VAL A 44 18.16 -8.61 -13.05
C VAL A 44 19.07 -9.77 -13.47
N LEU A 45 19.25 -9.96 -14.77
CA LEU A 45 20.05 -11.05 -15.33
C LEU A 45 21.54 -10.71 -15.36
N GLN A 46 21.86 -9.45 -15.67
CA GLN A 46 23.23 -8.97 -15.82
C GLN A 46 23.28 -7.45 -15.70
N ILE A 47 24.34 -6.90 -15.10
CA ILE A 47 24.74 -5.50 -15.19
C ILE A 47 26.11 -5.44 -15.85
N ASP A 48 26.21 -4.70 -16.96
CA ASP A 48 27.46 -4.37 -17.62
C ASP A 48 27.86 -2.94 -17.22
N VAL A 49 28.80 -2.85 -16.28
CA VAL A 49 29.25 -1.57 -15.71
C VAL A 49 30.01 -0.75 -16.76
N ASP A 50 30.85 -1.40 -17.56
CA ASP A 50 31.66 -0.73 -18.58
C ASP A 50 30.77 -0.22 -19.73
N GLY A 51 29.82 -1.05 -20.16
CA GLY A 51 28.82 -0.71 -21.18
C GLY A 51 27.65 0.14 -20.68
N ARG A 52 27.57 0.40 -19.36
CA ARG A 52 26.45 1.09 -18.69
C ARG A 52 25.08 0.54 -19.10
N SER A 53 24.91 -0.78 -19.07
CA SER A 53 23.66 -1.43 -19.44
C SER A 53 23.26 -2.54 -18.47
N ALA A 54 21.99 -2.92 -18.50
CA ALA A 54 21.46 -4.04 -17.74
C ALA A 54 20.54 -4.91 -18.59
N ARG A 55 20.60 -6.22 -18.39
CA ARG A 55 19.64 -7.18 -18.94
C ARG A 55 18.65 -7.58 -17.85
N VAL A 56 17.37 -7.45 -18.12
CA VAL A 56 16.30 -7.64 -17.13
C VAL A 56 15.14 -8.45 -17.69
N LEU A 57 14.46 -9.18 -16.81
CA LEU A 57 13.17 -9.81 -17.10
C LEU A 57 12.02 -8.79 -16.99
N PRO A 58 10.91 -8.97 -17.73
CA PRO A 58 9.82 -7.99 -17.79
C PRO A 58 9.07 -7.79 -16.45
N GLY A 59 9.10 -8.78 -15.56
CA GLY A 59 8.48 -8.70 -14.23
C GLY A 59 9.37 -8.08 -13.16
N THR A 60 10.60 -7.67 -13.47
CA THR A 60 11.52 -7.02 -12.52
C THR A 60 10.94 -5.68 -12.06
N VAL A 61 10.76 -5.51 -10.76
CA VAL A 61 10.39 -4.22 -10.15
C VAL A 61 11.53 -3.22 -10.37
N LEU A 62 11.21 -1.95 -10.67
CA LEU A 62 12.23 -0.96 -11.02
C LEU A 62 13.29 -0.79 -9.93
N ASP A 63 12.89 -0.70 -8.66
CA ASP A 63 13.85 -0.50 -7.58
C ASP A 63 14.82 -1.68 -7.43
N LEU A 64 14.42 -2.92 -7.75
CA LEU A 64 15.36 -4.05 -7.78
C LEU A 64 16.50 -3.82 -8.78
N LEU A 65 16.23 -3.19 -9.92
CA LEU A 65 17.29 -2.81 -10.87
C LEU A 65 18.14 -1.67 -10.33
N ARG A 66 17.51 -0.63 -9.76
CA ARG A 66 18.22 0.55 -9.24
C ARG A 66 19.11 0.19 -8.06
N ASP A 67 18.65 -0.63 -7.13
CA ASP A 67 19.41 -1.08 -5.97
C ASP A 67 20.65 -1.88 -6.37
N GLU A 68 20.53 -2.75 -7.39
CA GLU A 68 21.67 -3.49 -7.93
C GLU A 68 22.64 -2.59 -8.72
N ALA A 69 22.13 -1.66 -9.53
CA ALA A 69 22.95 -0.74 -10.33
C ALA A 69 23.70 0.29 -9.47
N THR A 70 23.07 0.78 -8.39
CA THR A 70 23.63 1.83 -7.52
C THR A 70 24.91 1.38 -6.82
N LYS A 71 25.09 0.06 -6.61
CA LYS A 71 26.34 -0.53 -6.10
C LYS A 71 27.56 -0.21 -6.99
N TYR A 72 27.33 0.17 -8.24
CA TYR A 72 28.35 0.54 -9.22
C TYR A 72 28.32 2.04 -9.59
N GLY A 73 27.57 2.87 -8.86
CA GLY A 73 27.41 4.29 -9.17
C GLY A 73 26.48 4.58 -10.36
N LEU A 74 25.69 3.59 -10.79
CA LEU A 74 24.76 3.69 -11.92
C LEU A 74 23.30 3.59 -11.46
N THR A 75 22.36 4.09 -12.25
CA THR A 75 20.91 3.94 -12.04
C THR A 75 20.17 3.83 -13.36
N PHE A 76 18.92 3.36 -13.33
CA PHE A 76 17.97 3.60 -14.42
C PHE A 76 17.29 4.95 -14.21
N GLY A 77 17.24 5.79 -15.26
CA GLY A 77 16.84 7.19 -15.15
C GLY A 77 15.34 7.41 -14.96
N PRO A 78 14.46 6.91 -15.86
CA PRO A 78 13.02 7.02 -15.68
C PRO A 78 12.53 6.26 -14.44
N ASP A 79 11.84 6.95 -13.53
CA ASP A 79 11.35 6.40 -12.28
C ASP A 79 9.93 6.86 -11.91
N PRO A 80 8.89 6.16 -12.38
CA PRO A 80 7.50 6.52 -12.08
C PRO A 80 7.26 6.56 -10.57
N SER A 81 6.24 7.29 -10.11
CA SER A 81 5.79 7.30 -8.68
C SER A 81 5.39 5.92 -8.10
N THR A 82 5.44 4.89 -8.94
CA THR A 82 5.21 3.49 -8.58
C THR A 82 6.50 2.67 -8.67
N HIS A 83 7.69 3.28 -8.66
CA HIS A 83 8.99 2.60 -8.88
C HIS A 83 9.23 1.38 -7.95
N ASP A 84 8.73 1.44 -6.72
CA ASP A 84 8.76 0.36 -5.72
C ASP A 84 7.85 -0.86 -6.03
N ARG A 85 7.06 -0.83 -7.10
CA ARG A 85 6.07 -1.87 -7.44
C ARG A 85 5.71 -2.01 -8.92
N CYS A 86 6.04 -1.03 -9.75
CA CYS A 86 5.94 -1.11 -11.20
C CYS A 86 7.09 -1.95 -11.74
N THR A 87 6.84 -2.65 -12.84
CA THR A 87 7.82 -3.56 -13.43
C THR A 87 8.38 -2.99 -14.72
N LEU A 88 9.63 -3.30 -15.05
CA LEU A 88 10.27 -2.84 -16.29
C LEU A 88 9.47 -3.18 -17.55
N GLY A 89 8.84 -4.36 -17.62
CA GLY A 89 7.96 -4.72 -18.74
C GLY A 89 6.70 -3.85 -18.85
N GLY A 90 6.19 -3.34 -17.71
CA GLY A 90 5.09 -2.37 -17.68
C GLY A 90 5.55 -0.98 -18.13
N MET A 91 6.74 -0.57 -17.70
CA MET A 91 7.38 0.67 -18.16
C MET A 91 7.64 0.64 -19.67
N ILE A 92 8.13 -0.48 -20.20
CA ILE A 92 8.28 -0.72 -21.64
C ILE A 92 6.92 -0.70 -22.34
N GLY A 93 5.89 -1.31 -21.75
CA GLY A 93 4.54 -1.27 -22.31
C GLY A 93 3.97 0.15 -22.47
N ASN A 94 4.31 1.06 -21.56
CA ASN A 94 3.78 2.43 -21.54
C ASN A 94 4.77 3.50 -22.00
N SER A 95 6.01 3.17 -22.34
CA SER A 95 7.10 4.15 -22.47
C SER A 95 7.20 5.12 -21.27
N ALA A 96 7.09 4.57 -20.05
CA ALA A 96 6.93 5.36 -18.82
C ALA A 96 8.10 6.33 -18.55
N CYS A 97 7.81 7.39 -17.79
CA CYS A 97 8.76 8.40 -17.34
C CYS A 97 8.93 8.35 -15.82
N GLY A 98 8.82 9.48 -15.11
CA GLY A 98 9.12 9.60 -13.69
C GLY A 98 9.66 10.97 -13.29
N ILE A 99 9.99 11.16 -12.02
CA ILE A 99 10.54 12.43 -11.52
C ILE A 99 11.92 12.70 -12.15
N HIS A 100 12.78 11.68 -12.18
CA HIS A 100 14.14 11.73 -12.70
C HIS A 100 14.23 11.42 -14.20
N ALA A 101 13.10 11.38 -14.91
CA ALA A 101 13.12 11.43 -16.38
C ALA A 101 13.83 12.70 -16.90
N VAL A 102 13.84 13.80 -16.13
CA VAL A 102 14.59 15.02 -16.46
C VAL A 102 16.11 14.77 -16.39
N MET A 103 16.56 14.03 -15.36
CA MET A 103 17.96 13.58 -15.26
C MET A 103 18.35 12.74 -16.49
N SER A 104 17.51 11.78 -16.85
CA SER A 104 17.74 10.94 -18.03
C SER A 104 17.73 11.72 -19.35
N GLU A 105 16.98 12.82 -19.43
CA GLU A 105 16.99 13.73 -20.58
C GLU A 105 18.32 14.48 -20.71
N PHE A 106 18.84 15.04 -19.62
CA PHE A 106 20.02 15.91 -19.67
C PHE A 106 21.35 15.19 -19.59
N TYR A 107 21.37 14.04 -18.92
CA TYR A 107 22.57 13.27 -18.59
C TYR A 107 22.54 11.84 -19.16
N GLY A 108 21.45 11.46 -19.83
CA GLY A 108 21.25 10.13 -20.41
C GLY A 108 20.79 10.15 -21.86
N PRO A 109 20.30 9.01 -22.37
CA PRO A 109 19.81 8.87 -23.74
C PRO A 109 18.53 9.63 -24.05
N GLY A 110 17.72 9.97 -23.04
CA GLY A 110 16.43 10.62 -23.18
C GLY A 110 15.47 10.33 -22.01
N PRO A 111 14.33 11.04 -21.95
CA PRO A 111 13.45 11.07 -20.79
C PRO A 111 12.51 9.86 -20.63
N ARG A 112 12.21 9.15 -21.72
CA ARG A 112 11.22 8.08 -21.71
C ARG A 112 11.90 6.72 -21.61
N THR A 113 11.15 5.72 -21.17
CA THR A 113 11.63 4.35 -21.18
C THR A 113 12.08 3.92 -22.58
N GLU A 114 11.43 4.37 -23.67
CA GLU A 114 11.88 4.06 -25.04
C GLU A 114 13.30 4.51 -25.33
N ASP A 115 13.67 5.69 -24.85
CA ASP A 115 14.99 6.26 -25.10
C ASP A 115 16.11 5.45 -24.43
N ASN A 116 15.75 4.66 -23.41
CA ASN A 116 16.65 3.86 -22.59
C ASN A 116 16.60 2.35 -22.92
N VAL A 117 15.83 1.93 -23.94
CA VAL A 117 15.78 0.53 -24.40
C VAL A 117 16.72 0.34 -25.60
N GLU A 118 17.57 -0.66 -25.51
CA GLU A 118 18.53 -1.03 -26.58
C GLU A 118 18.05 -2.24 -27.38
N GLU A 119 17.68 -3.31 -26.69
CA GLU A 119 17.26 -4.57 -27.32
C GLU A 119 16.07 -5.17 -26.55
N LEU A 120 15.15 -5.80 -27.27
CA LEU A 120 14.08 -6.61 -26.68
C LEU A 120 14.15 -8.02 -27.24
N GLU A 121 14.01 -9.02 -26.37
CA GLU A 121 13.61 -10.36 -26.79
C GLU A 121 12.09 -10.46 -26.72
N ILE A 122 11.45 -10.83 -27.84
CA ILE A 122 9.99 -10.79 -27.97
C ILE A 122 9.44 -12.11 -28.47
N VAL A 123 8.13 -12.30 -28.26
CA VAL A 123 7.32 -13.32 -28.93
C VAL A 123 6.00 -12.72 -29.41
N THR A 124 5.65 -12.98 -30.67
CA THR A 124 4.37 -12.61 -31.29
C THR A 124 3.28 -13.64 -31.02
N TYR A 125 2.02 -13.32 -31.31
CA TYR A 125 0.89 -14.24 -31.06
C TYR A 125 1.01 -15.55 -31.85
N ASP A 126 1.51 -15.48 -33.09
CA ASP A 126 1.76 -16.64 -33.96
C ASP A 126 2.96 -17.51 -33.50
N GLY A 127 3.72 -17.06 -32.50
CA GLY A 127 4.82 -17.79 -31.88
C GLY A 127 6.21 -17.48 -32.45
N LEU A 128 6.36 -16.49 -33.33
CA LEU A 128 7.69 -16.01 -33.75
C LEU A 128 8.41 -15.39 -32.54
N ARG A 129 9.55 -15.98 -32.18
CA ARG A 129 10.47 -15.45 -31.16
C ARG A 129 11.71 -14.88 -31.82
N MET A 130 12.09 -13.66 -31.46
CA MET A 130 13.32 -13.03 -31.96
C MET A 130 13.81 -11.91 -31.04
N ARG A 131 15.08 -11.55 -31.21
CA ARG A 131 15.65 -10.32 -30.66
C ARG A 131 15.57 -9.19 -31.68
N VAL A 132 15.20 -8.01 -31.21
CA VAL A 132 15.01 -6.79 -32.01
C VAL A 132 15.72 -5.62 -31.34
N GLY A 133 16.23 -4.69 -32.13
CA GLY A 133 17.02 -3.54 -31.69
C GLY A 133 17.34 -2.60 -32.86
N PRO A 134 18.34 -1.71 -32.72
CA PRO A 134 18.91 -0.97 -33.84
C PRO A 134 19.27 -1.89 -35.00
N THR A 135 18.86 -1.54 -36.21
CA THR A 135 19.09 -2.37 -37.40
C THR A 135 19.70 -1.53 -38.49
N THR A 136 20.95 -1.83 -38.85
CA THR A 136 21.62 -1.14 -39.96
C THR A 136 20.94 -1.47 -41.29
N GLU A 137 21.14 -0.63 -42.31
CA GLU A 137 20.61 -0.90 -43.65
C GLU A 137 21.14 -2.22 -44.25
N GLU A 138 22.38 -2.60 -43.92
CA GLU A 138 22.95 -3.90 -44.30
C GLU A 138 22.23 -5.06 -43.60
N ASP A 139 22.02 -4.95 -42.29
CA ASP A 139 21.27 -5.94 -41.51
C ASP A 139 19.83 -6.06 -41.98
N LEU A 140 19.17 -4.94 -42.29
CA LEU A 140 17.80 -4.91 -42.79
C LEU A 140 17.71 -5.72 -44.10
N ARG A 141 18.60 -5.46 -45.07
CA ARG A 141 18.65 -6.21 -46.33
C ARG A 141 18.93 -7.68 -46.10
N ARG A 142 19.87 -8.00 -45.21
CA ARG A 142 20.20 -9.38 -44.84
C ARG A 142 18.98 -10.11 -44.28
N ILE A 143 18.30 -9.53 -43.28
CA ILE A 143 17.12 -10.10 -42.63
C ILE A 143 15.97 -10.30 -43.64
N VAL A 144 15.74 -9.33 -44.52
CA VAL A 144 14.70 -9.44 -45.56
C VAL A 144 15.04 -10.57 -46.55
N ASN A 145 16.30 -10.69 -46.96
CA ASN A 145 16.75 -11.73 -47.90
C ASN A 145 16.76 -13.14 -47.29
N GLU A 146 16.96 -13.27 -45.98
CA GLU A 146 16.83 -14.55 -45.26
C GLU A 146 15.40 -15.12 -45.34
N GLY A 147 14.39 -14.27 -45.56
CA GLY A 147 13.00 -14.67 -45.74
C GLY A 147 12.31 -15.15 -44.45
N GLY A 148 11.21 -15.88 -44.61
CA GLY A 148 10.37 -16.35 -43.50
C GLY A 148 9.62 -15.21 -42.78
N ARG A 149 8.98 -15.53 -41.65
CA ARG A 149 8.15 -14.57 -40.90
C ARG A 149 8.95 -13.35 -40.41
N ARG A 150 10.21 -13.56 -39.96
CA ARG A 150 11.11 -12.48 -39.56
C ARG A 150 11.42 -11.53 -40.73
N GLY A 151 11.82 -12.08 -41.89
CA GLY A 151 12.08 -11.29 -43.08
C GLY A 151 10.84 -10.53 -43.57
N GLU A 152 9.66 -11.14 -43.48
CA GLU A 152 8.38 -10.49 -43.79
C GLU A 152 8.10 -9.29 -42.89
N VAL A 153 8.26 -9.44 -41.57
CA VAL A 153 8.06 -8.36 -40.58
C VAL A 153 8.96 -7.17 -40.92
N TYR A 154 10.28 -7.42 -41.08
CA TYR A 154 11.24 -6.36 -41.36
C TYR A 154 11.00 -5.68 -42.71
N ARG A 155 10.64 -6.44 -43.75
CA ARG A 155 10.27 -5.88 -45.06
C ARG A 155 9.07 -4.95 -44.93
N ARG A 156 8.01 -5.38 -44.24
CA ARG A 156 6.79 -4.58 -44.08
C ARG A 156 7.01 -3.35 -43.20
N LEU A 157 7.87 -3.43 -42.19
CA LEU A 157 8.27 -2.26 -41.39
C LEU A 157 9.02 -1.23 -42.24
N ALA A 158 9.91 -1.68 -43.13
CA ALA A 158 10.62 -0.79 -44.06
C ALA A 158 9.65 -0.14 -45.06
N GLU A 159 8.71 -0.91 -45.62
CA GLU A 159 7.67 -0.39 -46.52
C GLU A 159 6.75 0.63 -45.82
N LEU A 160 6.38 0.37 -44.55
CA LEU A 160 5.60 1.30 -43.73
C LEU A 160 6.36 2.59 -43.49
N ARG A 161 7.62 2.49 -43.05
CA ARG A 161 8.52 3.64 -42.87
C ARG A 161 8.58 4.47 -44.16
N ASP A 162 8.92 3.85 -45.28
CA ASP A 162 9.14 4.56 -46.54
C ASP A 162 7.87 5.24 -47.05
N ARG A 163 6.70 4.66 -46.79
CA ARG A 163 5.41 5.25 -47.16
C ARG A 163 5.02 6.44 -46.29
N TYR A 164 5.27 6.37 -44.99
CA TYR A 164 4.76 7.34 -44.02
C TYR A 164 5.82 8.29 -43.46
N ALA A 165 7.08 8.19 -43.89
CA ALA A 165 8.20 8.94 -43.31
C ALA A 165 7.96 10.45 -43.22
N ASP A 166 7.43 11.06 -44.27
CA ASP A 166 7.18 12.51 -44.29
C ASP A 166 6.05 12.91 -43.34
N ALA A 167 4.96 12.15 -43.32
CA ALA A 167 3.85 12.36 -42.39
C ALA A 167 4.29 12.18 -40.92
N ILE A 168 5.17 11.21 -40.65
CA ILE A 168 5.74 10.99 -39.31
C ILE A 168 6.55 12.22 -38.88
N ARG A 169 7.43 12.74 -39.75
CA ARG A 169 8.25 13.93 -39.45
C ARG A 169 7.43 15.20 -39.27
N GLU A 170 6.36 15.36 -40.04
CA GLU A 170 5.54 16.57 -40.03
C GLU A 170 4.59 16.63 -38.82
N ARG A 171 3.99 15.50 -38.41
CA ARG A 171 2.84 15.51 -37.51
C ARG A 171 3.08 14.95 -36.12
N PHE A 172 4.16 14.22 -35.87
CA PHE A 172 4.46 13.77 -34.51
C PHE A 172 4.87 14.97 -33.65
N PRO A 173 4.24 15.18 -32.47
CA PRO A 173 4.63 16.27 -31.60
C PRO A 173 6.06 16.12 -31.07
N ASP A 174 6.80 17.23 -31.13
CA ASP A 174 8.16 17.34 -30.60
C ASP A 174 8.11 17.91 -29.19
N VAL A 175 7.77 17.04 -28.23
CA VAL A 175 7.75 17.35 -26.79
C VAL A 175 8.57 16.30 -26.03
N PRO A 176 9.21 16.64 -24.90
CA PRO A 176 10.05 15.69 -24.16
C PRO A 176 9.31 14.39 -23.80
N ARG A 177 8.01 14.53 -23.49
CA ARG A 177 7.13 13.44 -23.09
C ARG A 177 6.01 13.27 -24.10
N ARG A 178 6.30 12.57 -25.20
CA ARG A 178 5.28 12.09 -26.14
C ARG A 178 5.20 10.57 -26.02
N VAL A 179 4.08 10.09 -25.48
CA VAL A 179 3.81 8.66 -25.28
C VAL A 179 2.58 8.18 -26.06
N SER A 180 1.69 9.09 -26.47
CA SER A 180 0.53 8.69 -27.31
C SER A 180 0.95 8.06 -28.65
N GLY A 181 0.23 7.01 -29.06
CA GLY A 181 0.40 6.29 -30.33
C GLY A 181 1.63 5.37 -30.37
N TYR A 182 1.81 4.68 -31.49
CA TYR A 182 3.03 3.87 -31.70
C TYR A 182 4.23 4.76 -32.05
N ASN A 183 5.42 4.33 -31.60
CA ASN A 183 6.69 5.01 -31.78
C ASN A 183 7.27 4.87 -33.20
N LEU A 184 6.50 5.23 -34.23
CA LEU A 184 6.92 5.08 -35.63
C LEU A 184 8.12 5.97 -35.99
N THR A 185 8.39 7.02 -35.22
CA THR A 185 9.60 7.86 -35.36
C THR A 185 10.88 7.04 -35.27
N GLU A 186 10.90 5.99 -34.46
CA GLU A 186 12.08 5.15 -34.22
C GLU A 186 12.42 4.27 -35.44
N LEU A 187 11.49 4.09 -36.37
CA LEU A 187 11.76 3.42 -37.64
C LEU A 187 12.44 4.33 -38.66
N LEU A 188 12.49 5.65 -38.44
CA LEU A 188 13.11 6.55 -39.41
C LEU A 188 14.63 6.29 -39.52
N PRO A 189 15.24 6.49 -40.71
CA PRO A 189 16.68 6.25 -40.89
C PRO A 189 17.56 7.07 -39.94
N GLU A 190 17.18 8.33 -39.68
CA GLU A 190 17.86 9.22 -38.74
C GLU A 190 17.78 8.76 -37.27
N ARG A 191 16.90 7.80 -36.96
CA ARG A 191 16.79 7.14 -35.64
C ARG A 191 17.37 5.71 -35.64
N GLY A 192 18.03 5.31 -36.73
CA GLY A 192 18.74 4.03 -36.82
C GLY A 192 17.86 2.79 -37.04
N PHE A 193 16.62 2.96 -37.53
CA PHE A 193 15.64 1.89 -37.71
C PHE A 193 15.55 0.97 -36.47
N ASN A 194 15.24 1.57 -35.33
CA ASN A 194 15.26 0.88 -34.05
C ASN A 194 13.93 0.18 -33.78
N VAL A 195 13.90 -1.13 -34.07
CA VAL A 195 12.69 -1.95 -33.94
C VAL A 195 12.31 -2.19 -32.47
N ALA A 196 13.28 -2.23 -31.56
CA ALA A 196 12.99 -2.35 -30.13
C ALA A 196 12.21 -1.12 -29.63
N ARG A 197 12.73 0.08 -29.90
CA ARG A 197 12.10 1.34 -29.45
C ARG A 197 10.75 1.61 -30.12
N ALA A 198 10.58 1.19 -31.37
CA ALA A 198 9.29 1.24 -32.06
C ALA A 198 8.20 0.37 -31.39
N LEU A 199 8.59 -0.68 -30.64
CA LEU A 199 7.68 -1.56 -29.90
C LEU A 199 7.42 -1.09 -28.46
N VAL A 200 8.28 -0.24 -27.90
CA VAL A 200 8.03 0.42 -26.61
C VAL A 200 6.80 1.32 -26.74
N GLY A 201 5.97 1.41 -25.68
CA GLY A 201 4.71 2.15 -25.73
C GLY A 201 3.59 1.42 -26.49
N SER A 202 3.81 0.20 -26.98
CA SER A 202 2.76 -0.57 -27.68
C SER A 202 1.68 -1.15 -26.78
N GLU A 203 1.77 -0.97 -25.46
CA GLU A 203 0.77 -1.41 -24.47
C GLU A 203 0.43 -2.91 -24.55
N GLY A 204 1.40 -3.73 -24.95
CA GLY A 204 1.19 -5.17 -25.13
C GLY A 204 0.31 -5.54 -26.32
N THR A 205 0.08 -4.61 -27.24
CA THR A 205 -0.72 -4.84 -28.45
C THR A 205 0.10 -5.51 -29.55
N CYS A 206 1.42 -5.32 -29.64
CA CYS A 206 2.18 -5.89 -30.76
C CYS A 206 2.84 -7.22 -30.42
N VAL A 207 3.43 -7.31 -29.23
CA VAL A 207 4.28 -8.44 -28.82
C VAL A 207 4.20 -8.69 -27.32
N THR A 208 4.64 -9.88 -26.91
CA THR A 208 5.00 -10.15 -25.51
C THR A 208 6.51 -10.05 -25.35
N VAL A 209 6.97 -9.20 -24.43
CA VAL A 209 8.40 -9.04 -24.09
C VAL A 209 8.83 -10.15 -23.14
N LEU A 210 10.00 -10.74 -23.41
CA LEU A 210 10.60 -11.84 -22.65
C LEU A 210 11.83 -11.40 -21.85
N GLU A 211 12.59 -10.46 -22.40
CA GLU A 211 13.81 -9.88 -21.83
C GLU A 211 14.02 -8.49 -22.45
N ALA A 212 14.64 -7.58 -21.71
CA ALA A 212 15.05 -6.28 -22.22
C ALA A 212 16.50 -5.97 -21.82
N THR A 213 17.24 -5.35 -22.74
CA THR A 213 18.51 -4.69 -22.46
C THR A 213 18.24 -3.18 -22.38
N VAL A 214 18.57 -2.59 -21.24
CA VAL A 214 18.34 -1.17 -20.93
C VAL A 214 19.63 -0.44 -20.62
N THR A 215 19.71 0.83 -21.01
CA THR A 215 20.83 1.72 -20.69
C THR A 215 20.70 2.27 -19.26
N LEU A 216 21.83 2.41 -18.58
CA LEU A 216 21.97 3.01 -17.25
C LEU A 216 22.70 4.36 -17.35
N VAL A 217 22.42 5.24 -16.40
CA VAL A 217 23.04 6.57 -16.26
C VAL A 217 23.74 6.70 -14.91
N ASP A 218 24.56 7.74 -14.74
CA ASP A 218 25.24 8.00 -13.47
C ASP A 218 24.22 8.33 -12.36
N ALA A 219 24.42 7.80 -11.14
CA ALA A 219 23.43 7.90 -10.06
C ALA A 219 23.36 9.27 -9.38
N LEU A 220 24.40 10.12 -9.51
CA LEU A 220 24.50 11.46 -8.91
C LEU A 220 24.10 11.45 -7.41
N PRO A 221 24.92 10.90 -6.52
CA PRO A 221 24.51 10.52 -5.16
C PRO A 221 24.23 11.69 -4.22
N ALA A 222 24.82 12.86 -4.45
CA ALA A 222 24.54 14.05 -3.65
C ALA A 222 23.36 14.82 -4.23
N ARG A 223 22.35 15.10 -3.40
CA ARG A 223 21.12 15.80 -3.79
C ARG A 223 20.95 17.10 -2.99
N SER A 224 20.24 18.03 -3.62
CA SER A 224 19.74 19.26 -3.00
C SER A 224 18.38 19.59 -3.59
N LEU A 225 17.39 19.85 -2.72
CA LEU A 225 16.04 20.20 -3.14
C LEU A 225 15.77 21.68 -2.89
N LEU A 226 15.54 22.44 -3.95
CA LEU A 226 15.07 23.82 -3.90
C LEU A 226 13.55 23.85 -4.07
N VAL A 227 12.84 24.29 -3.03
CA VAL A 227 11.39 24.53 -3.07
C VAL A 227 11.13 26.02 -3.23
N VAL A 228 10.39 26.42 -4.26
CA VAL A 228 10.08 27.83 -4.57
C VAL A 228 8.57 28.05 -4.64
N GLY A 229 8.07 29.04 -3.92
CA GLY A 229 6.66 29.43 -3.93
C GLY A 229 6.38 30.56 -4.92
N TYR A 230 5.19 30.53 -5.51
CA TYR A 230 4.62 31.52 -6.42
C TYR A 230 3.18 31.84 -6.05
N SER A 231 2.60 32.92 -6.61
CA SER A 231 1.23 33.33 -6.28
C SER A 231 0.17 32.45 -6.94
N SER A 232 0.55 31.59 -7.89
CA SER A 232 -0.32 30.56 -8.46
C SER A 232 0.49 29.47 -9.16
N VAL A 233 -0.12 28.30 -9.37
CA VAL A 233 0.47 27.22 -10.18
C VAL A 233 0.67 27.62 -11.66
N TYR A 234 -0.07 28.61 -12.16
CA TYR A 234 0.10 29.12 -13.53
C TYR A 234 1.44 29.85 -13.70
N GLU A 235 1.82 30.64 -12.69
CA GLU A 235 3.11 31.34 -12.63
C GLU A 235 4.27 30.36 -12.54
N VAL A 236 4.09 29.23 -11.84
CA VAL A 236 5.06 28.12 -11.84
C VAL A 236 5.29 27.63 -13.27
N GLY A 237 4.23 27.48 -14.06
CA GLY A 237 4.31 27.09 -15.47
C GLY A 237 5.04 28.10 -16.37
N ASP A 238 5.05 29.39 -16.02
CA ASP A 238 5.68 30.45 -16.82
C ASP A 238 7.22 30.48 -16.66
N VAL A 239 7.74 29.99 -15.53
CA VAL A 239 9.18 30.04 -15.21
C VAL A 239 9.95 28.76 -15.59
N ILE A 240 9.25 27.72 -16.04
CA ILE A 240 9.85 26.41 -16.38
C ILE A 240 11.03 26.54 -17.37
N PRO A 241 10.97 27.31 -18.47
CA PRO A 241 12.11 27.45 -19.38
C PRO A 241 13.39 27.91 -18.66
N CYS A 242 13.28 28.87 -17.73
CA CYS A 242 14.42 29.36 -16.95
C CYS A 242 15.02 28.28 -16.05
N VAL A 243 14.18 27.42 -15.46
CA VAL A 243 14.64 26.32 -14.61
C VAL A 243 15.34 25.24 -15.43
N ARG A 244 14.82 24.91 -16.62
CA ARG A 244 15.43 23.90 -17.50
C ARG A 244 16.83 24.30 -17.98
N GLU A 245 17.09 25.59 -18.17
CA GLU A 245 18.44 26.10 -18.47
C GLU A 245 19.47 25.75 -17.39
N GLN A 246 19.03 25.51 -16.16
CA GLN A 246 19.88 25.10 -15.04
C GLN A 246 20.13 23.59 -14.98
N ARG A 247 19.50 22.80 -15.87
CA ARG A 247 19.64 21.33 -16.00
C ARG A 247 19.41 20.58 -14.67
N PRO A 248 18.24 20.74 -14.02
CA PRO A 248 17.92 19.99 -12.82
C PRO A 248 17.82 18.48 -13.10
N VAL A 249 17.86 17.67 -12.06
CA VAL A 249 17.63 16.22 -12.13
C VAL A 249 16.16 15.85 -11.87
N GLY A 250 15.39 16.73 -11.22
CA GLY A 250 13.95 16.63 -11.02
C GLY A 250 13.28 18.01 -10.99
N CYS A 251 12.04 18.13 -11.48
CA CYS A 251 11.33 19.41 -11.54
C CYS A 251 9.80 19.22 -11.56
N GLU A 252 9.19 19.36 -10.39
CA GLU A 252 7.75 19.13 -10.16
C GLU A 252 6.99 20.40 -9.79
N GLY A 253 5.80 20.57 -10.38
CA GLY A 253 4.84 21.61 -9.99
C GLY A 253 3.77 21.08 -9.05
N LEU A 254 3.36 21.89 -8.06
CA LEU A 254 2.26 21.61 -7.13
C LEU A 254 1.34 22.83 -6.99
N ASP A 255 0.04 22.62 -6.81
CA ASP A 255 -0.94 23.67 -6.52
C ASP A 255 -1.40 23.69 -5.06
N ARG A 256 -2.05 24.79 -4.67
CA ARG A 256 -2.64 24.96 -3.33
C ARG A 256 -3.66 23.87 -2.97
N ARG A 257 -4.48 23.43 -3.93
CA ARG A 257 -5.58 22.49 -3.66
C ARG A 257 -5.07 21.13 -3.20
N LEU A 258 -3.98 20.63 -3.79
CA LEU A 258 -3.33 19.41 -3.32
C LEU A 258 -2.95 19.53 -1.84
N ILE A 259 -2.34 20.65 -1.45
CA ILE A 259 -1.92 20.90 -0.07
C ILE A 259 -3.13 20.99 0.87
N ASP A 260 -4.22 21.64 0.45
CA ASP A 260 -5.44 21.72 1.24
C ASP A 260 -6.10 20.34 1.46
N TYR A 261 -6.01 19.44 0.46
CA TYR A 261 -6.51 18.08 0.59
C TYR A 261 -5.66 17.23 1.54
N ASP A 262 -4.33 17.33 1.49
CA ASP A 262 -3.45 16.68 2.47
C ASP A 262 -3.76 17.14 3.90
N GLN A 263 -3.96 18.45 4.10
CA GLN A 263 -4.33 19.00 5.40
C GLN A 263 -5.67 18.47 5.90
N LYS A 264 -6.70 18.39 5.04
CA LYS A 264 -8.01 17.84 5.39
C LYS A 264 -7.94 16.37 5.79
N LYS A 265 -7.02 15.61 5.20
CA LYS A 265 -6.74 14.22 5.54
C LYS A 265 -5.88 14.05 6.79
N GLY A 266 -5.32 15.14 7.33
CA GLY A 266 -4.33 15.08 8.41
C GLY A 266 -3.02 14.42 7.98
N ALA A 267 -2.80 14.25 6.68
CA ALA A 267 -1.58 13.70 6.13
C ALA A 267 -0.46 14.75 6.15
N HIS A 268 0.78 14.32 6.38
CA HIS A 268 1.97 15.16 6.22
C HIS A 268 1.97 16.49 6.99
N ALA A 269 1.18 16.63 8.07
CA ALA A 269 0.96 17.93 8.72
C ALA A 269 2.25 18.67 9.13
N ARG A 270 3.28 17.93 9.56
CA ARG A 270 4.61 18.49 9.86
C ARG A 270 5.39 18.86 8.60
N ASP A 271 5.27 18.06 7.55
CA ASP A 271 6.03 18.24 6.30
C ASP A 271 5.51 19.45 5.51
N LEU A 272 4.19 19.66 5.51
CA LEU A 272 3.54 20.80 4.84
C LEU A 272 3.97 22.15 5.42
N SER A 273 4.35 22.21 6.70
CA SER A 273 4.92 23.42 7.31
C SER A 273 6.30 23.79 6.74
N MET A 274 6.91 22.89 5.96
CA MET A 274 8.20 23.12 5.33
C MET A 274 8.10 23.87 3.99
N LEU A 275 6.90 23.97 3.40
CA LEU A 275 6.68 24.72 2.18
C LEU A 275 6.83 26.24 2.43
N PRO A 276 7.49 26.99 1.52
CA PRO A 276 7.53 28.45 1.60
C PRO A 276 6.17 29.07 1.25
N ASP A 277 6.00 30.36 1.56
CA ASP A 277 4.79 31.12 1.19
C ASP A 277 4.51 31.05 -0.33
N GLY A 278 3.29 30.72 -0.72
CA GLY A 278 2.83 30.66 -2.12
C GLY A 278 1.54 29.85 -2.28
N ASP A 279 0.86 29.96 -3.43
CA ASP A 279 -0.32 29.17 -3.83
C ASP A 279 -0.02 28.21 -5.01
N GLY A 280 1.21 28.24 -5.51
CA GLY A 280 1.80 27.21 -6.34
C GLY A 280 3.27 27.05 -5.99
N TRP A 281 3.79 25.83 -6.10
CA TRP A 281 5.18 25.53 -5.76
C TRP A 281 5.89 24.78 -6.87
N LEU A 282 7.19 25.02 -6.94
CA LEU A 282 8.13 24.29 -7.77
C LEU A 282 9.14 23.58 -6.87
N LEU A 283 9.23 22.26 -7.03
CA LEU A 283 10.24 21.41 -6.38
C LEU A 283 11.31 21.12 -7.42
N ILE A 284 12.52 21.65 -7.22
CA ILE A 284 13.63 21.55 -8.17
C ILE A 284 14.77 20.81 -7.48
N GLU A 285 15.09 19.62 -7.98
CA GLU A 285 16.19 18.83 -7.45
C GLU A 285 17.43 18.97 -8.33
N PHE A 286 18.59 19.08 -7.69
CA PHE A 286 19.90 19.06 -8.32
C PHE A 286 20.72 17.87 -7.81
N GLY A 287 21.44 17.22 -8.72
CA GLY A 287 22.25 16.05 -8.44
C GLY A 287 23.71 16.27 -8.85
N ALA A 288 24.65 15.87 -8.00
CA ALA A 288 26.08 15.96 -8.26
C ALA A 288 26.86 14.84 -7.54
N ASP A 289 28.18 14.82 -7.72
CA ASP A 289 29.08 13.91 -6.98
C ASP A 289 29.29 14.38 -5.54
N THR A 290 29.19 15.70 -5.29
CA THR A 290 29.37 16.31 -3.98
C THR A 290 28.18 17.18 -3.58
N LYS A 291 27.97 17.32 -2.26
CA LYS A 291 26.85 18.10 -1.71
C LYS A 291 26.99 19.59 -2.02
N GLU A 292 28.22 20.08 -1.94
CA GLU A 292 28.57 21.47 -2.20
C GLU A 292 28.21 21.88 -3.64
N GLU A 293 28.48 21.02 -4.61
CA GLU A 293 28.14 21.24 -6.03
C GLU A 293 26.63 21.24 -6.25
N ALA A 294 25.89 20.30 -5.66
CA ALA A 294 24.43 20.26 -5.74
C ALA A 294 23.81 21.53 -5.14
N ASP A 295 24.32 22.01 -4.00
CA ASP A 295 23.87 23.25 -3.37
C ASP A 295 24.21 24.49 -4.18
N GLU A 296 25.37 24.53 -4.83
CA GLU A 296 25.73 25.63 -5.71
C GLU A 296 24.84 25.69 -6.95
N GLN A 297 24.49 24.53 -7.54
CA GLN A 297 23.50 24.46 -8.62
C GLN A 297 22.14 25.00 -8.18
N ALA A 298 21.66 24.60 -7.00
CA ALA A 298 20.39 25.09 -6.44
C ALA A 298 20.41 26.62 -6.20
N ARG A 299 21.49 27.16 -5.62
CA ARG A 299 21.64 28.61 -5.41
C ARG A 299 21.67 29.39 -6.72
N ARG A 300 22.37 28.89 -7.75
CA ARG A 300 22.38 29.51 -9.09
C ARG A 300 21.00 29.52 -9.72
N CYS A 301 20.22 28.46 -9.57
CA CYS A 301 18.85 28.40 -10.04
C CYS A 301 17.96 29.44 -9.34
N LEU A 302 18.07 29.55 -8.02
CA LEU A 302 17.34 30.58 -7.26
C LEU A 302 17.69 31.99 -7.74
N ASP A 303 18.98 32.29 -7.93
CA ASP A 303 19.44 33.59 -8.43
C ASP A 303 18.90 33.91 -9.83
N ALA A 304 18.76 32.91 -10.69
CA ALA A 304 18.15 33.06 -12.01
C ALA A 304 16.64 33.36 -11.90
N LEU A 305 15.91 32.60 -11.07
CA LEU A 305 14.47 32.79 -10.84
C LEU A 305 14.15 34.15 -10.22
N GLN A 306 14.99 34.68 -9.33
CA GLN A 306 14.81 36.01 -8.75
C GLN A 306 14.91 37.16 -9.76
N ARG A 307 15.56 36.92 -10.91
CA ARG A 307 15.69 37.88 -12.02
C ARG A 307 14.55 37.76 -13.04
N GLN A 308 13.75 36.70 -12.97
CA GLN A 308 12.61 36.49 -13.85
C GLN A 308 11.37 37.25 -13.38
N SER A 309 10.38 37.34 -14.25
CA SER A 309 9.01 37.70 -13.92
C SER A 309 8.10 36.55 -14.33
N PRO A 310 7.23 36.04 -13.45
CA PRO A 310 6.93 36.49 -12.09
C PRO A 310 8.06 36.20 -11.07
N LYS A 311 8.10 36.97 -9.97
CA LYS A 311 9.07 36.77 -8.88
C LYS A 311 8.57 35.71 -7.89
N PRO A 312 9.47 34.91 -7.30
CA PRO A 312 9.12 34.03 -6.19
C PRO A 312 8.49 34.78 -5.02
N THR A 313 7.48 34.20 -4.39
CA THR A 313 6.87 34.68 -3.13
C THR A 313 7.66 34.21 -1.90
N GLY A 314 8.33 33.05 -2.02
CA GLY A 314 9.21 32.50 -0.99
C GLY A 314 10.07 31.36 -1.56
N HIS A 315 11.08 30.93 -0.82
CA HIS A 315 11.89 29.76 -1.18
C HIS A 315 12.45 29.06 0.06
N ARG A 316 12.84 27.80 -0.10
CA ARG A 316 13.59 27.02 0.88
C ARG A 316 14.54 26.07 0.16
N LEU A 317 15.81 26.11 0.52
CA LEU A 317 16.79 25.10 0.12
C LEU A 317 16.83 24.04 1.22
N MET A 318 16.58 22.80 0.85
CA MET A 318 16.77 21.63 1.71
C MET A 318 18.08 20.98 1.30
N ASP A 319 18.97 20.87 2.27
CA ASP A 319 20.33 20.33 2.12
C ASP A 319 20.59 19.15 3.06
N ASP A 320 19.54 18.56 3.64
CA ASP A 320 19.60 17.33 4.39
C ASP A 320 18.66 16.26 3.77
N PRO A 321 19.13 15.01 3.59
CA PRO A 321 18.34 13.95 2.95
C PRO A 321 17.00 13.65 3.64
N SER A 322 16.90 13.91 4.96
CA SER A 322 15.66 13.65 5.71
C SER A 322 14.57 14.65 5.35
N ALA A 323 14.90 15.94 5.23
CA ALA A 323 13.97 16.97 4.77
C ALA A 323 13.57 16.78 3.31
N GLU A 324 14.53 16.43 2.44
CA GLU A 324 14.27 16.12 1.02
C GLU A 324 13.25 14.98 0.89
N ALA A 325 13.49 13.85 1.56
CA ALA A 325 12.59 12.70 1.53
C ALA A 325 11.17 13.03 2.04
N ARG A 326 11.04 13.88 3.06
CA ARG A 326 9.72 14.29 3.59
C ARG A 326 8.91 15.12 2.58
N ILE A 327 9.54 16.03 1.84
CA ILE A 327 8.85 16.78 0.78
C ILE A 327 8.51 15.90 -0.42
N TRP A 328 9.42 15.00 -0.79
CA TRP A 328 9.13 14.03 -1.85
C TRP A 328 7.94 13.13 -1.49
N ALA A 329 7.81 12.73 -0.24
CA ALA A 329 6.65 11.96 0.24
C ALA A 329 5.31 12.70 0.04
N VAL A 330 5.28 14.04 0.26
CA VAL A 330 4.10 14.87 -0.05
C VAL A 330 3.75 14.76 -1.54
N ARG A 331 4.73 14.98 -2.43
CA ARG A 331 4.52 14.91 -3.88
C ARG A 331 4.08 13.52 -4.35
N GLU A 332 4.65 12.46 -3.82
CA GLU A 332 4.31 11.07 -4.20
C GLU A 332 2.92 10.64 -3.70
N SER A 333 2.46 11.20 -2.58
CA SER A 333 1.14 10.89 -2.01
C SER A 333 -0.04 11.48 -2.80
N ALA A 334 0.24 12.46 -3.67
CA ALA A 334 -0.76 13.32 -4.32
C ALA A 334 -1.92 12.56 -5.00
N LEU A 335 -1.63 11.43 -5.64
CA LEU A 335 -2.66 10.64 -6.32
C LEU A 335 -3.71 10.09 -5.34
N GLY A 336 -3.30 9.61 -4.17
CA GLY A 336 -4.25 9.14 -3.16
C GLY A 336 -4.83 10.28 -2.32
N ALA A 337 -4.04 11.31 -2.04
CA ALA A 337 -4.49 12.52 -1.34
C ALA A 337 -5.72 13.17 -2.01
N THR A 338 -5.72 13.21 -3.34
CA THR A 338 -6.74 13.93 -4.12
C THR A 338 -8.04 13.15 -4.35
N ALA A 339 -8.04 11.82 -4.22
CA ALA A 339 -9.17 10.98 -4.63
C ALA A 339 -10.43 11.12 -3.75
N PHE A 340 -10.26 11.05 -2.42
CA PHE A 340 -11.36 11.06 -1.43
C PHE A 340 -11.04 12.03 -0.30
N ALA A 341 -10.99 13.32 -0.62
CA ALA A 341 -10.76 14.37 0.38
C ALA A 341 -12.02 14.57 1.25
N PRO A 342 -11.90 14.64 2.59
CA PRO A 342 -13.05 14.82 3.48
C PRO A 342 -13.88 16.05 3.15
N ASN A 343 -15.21 15.88 3.06
CA ASN A 343 -16.20 16.90 2.71
C ASN A 343 -16.04 17.52 1.31
N GLU A 344 -15.31 16.87 0.42
CA GLU A 344 -15.20 17.24 -1.00
C GLU A 344 -15.88 16.20 -1.88
N LYS A 345 -16.05 16.53 -3.16
CA LYS A 345 -16.47 15.53 -4.16
C LYS A 345 -15.34 14.56 -4.43
N ASP A 346 -15.70 13.30 -4.68
CA ASP A 346 -14.76 12.30 -5.19
C ASP A 346 -14.15 12.77 -6.51
N THR A 347 -12.86 12.53 -6.68
CA THR A 347 -12.17 12.82 -7.93
C THR A 347 -11.62 11.55 -8.57
N TRP A 348 -11.70 11.49 -9.90
CA TRP A 348 -11.46 10.30 -10.68
C TRP A 348 -10.39 10.53 -11.76
N PRO A 349 -9.74 9.46 -12.25
CA PRO A 349 -8.92 9.57 -13.45
C PRO A 349 -9.82 9.72 -14.69
N GLY A 350 -9.25 10.19 -15.79
CA GLY A 350 -9.93 10.35 -17.07
C GLY A 350 -9.35 11.45 -17.95
N TRP A 351 -8.54 12.35 -17.39
CA TRP A 351 -7.75 13.36 -18.12
C TRP A 351 -6.57 13.88 -17.28
N GLU A 352 -5.63 13.01 -16.93
CA GLU A 352 -4.60 13.29 -15.92
C GLU A 352 -3.14 13.23 -16.40
N ASP A 353 -2.86 13.44 -17.69
CA ASP A 353 -1.52 13.18 -18.23
C ASP A 353 -1.21 13.94 -19.53
N ALA A 354 -1.77 15.13 -19.70
CA ALA A 354 -1.49 15.91 -20.89
C ALA A 354 -0.06 16.48 -20.85
N ALA A 355 0.67 16.39 -21.96
CA ALA A 355 1.98 17.01 -22.11
C ALA A 355 1.95 18.09 -23.20
N VAL A 356 2.55 19.25 -22.93
CA VAL A 356 2.70 20.37 -23.87
C VAL A 356 4.16 20.82 -23.94
N PRO A 357 4.58 21.57 -24.97
CA PRO A 357 5.89 22.20 -25.00
C PRO A 357 6.15 23.00 -23.71
N VAL A 358 7.38 22.94 -23.19
CA VAL A 358 7.72 23.46 -21.85
C VAL A 358 7.51 24.97 -21.71
N ASP A 359 7.59 25.72 -22.81
CA ASP A 359 7.35 27.16 -22.90
C ASP A 359 5.86 27.51 -22.96
N ARG A 360 4.98 26.51 -23.05
CA ARG A 360 3.52 26.67 -23.15
C ARG A 360 2.79 26.25 -21.88
N VAL A 361 3.48 25.68 -20.87
CA VAL A 361 2.86 25.13 -19.65
C VAL A 361 1.95 26.16 -18.96
N GLY A 362 2.46 27.35 -18.63
CA GLY A 362 1.65 28.37 -17.94
C GLY A 362 0.41 28.82 -18.73
N VAL A 363 0.54 28.97 -20.05
CA VAL A 363 -0.60 29.33 -20.93
C VAL A 363 -1.62 28.18 -21.00
N TYR A 364 -1.14 26.96 -21.20
CA TYR A 364 -1.99 25.76 -21.22
C TYR A 364 -2.78 25.61 -19.92
N LEU A 365 -2.13 25.75 -18.76
CA LEU A 365 -2.81 25.62 -17.46
C LEU A 365 -3.93 26.65 -17.29
N ARG A 366 -3.74 27.90 -17.74
CA ARG A 366 -4.78 28.94 -17.70
C ARG A 366 -5.96 28.62 -18.61
N GLU A 367 -5.71 28.16 -19.83
CA GLU A 367 -6.79 27.75 -20.75
C GLU A 367 -7.49 26.47 -20.29
N PHE A 368 -6.74 25.52 -19.73
CA PHE A 368 -7.28 24.29 -19.15
C PHE A 368 -8.20 24.60 -17.96
N ARG A 369 -7.82 25.56 -17.10
CA ARG A 369 -8.69 26.03 -16.02
C ARG A 369 -10.01 26.60 -16.53
N GLN A 370 -9.97 27.41 -17.59
CA GLN A 370 -11.19 27.94 -18.21
C GLN A 370 -12.08 26.82 -18.76
N LEU A 371 -11.49 25.79 -19.37
CA LEU A 371 -12.24 24.63 -19.87
C LEU A 371 -12.93 23.86 -18.74
N LEU A 372 -12.23 23.62 -17.62
CA LEU A 372 -12.82 23.00 -16.43
C LEU A 372 -14.02 23.80 -15.93
N GLU A 373 -13.88 25.12 -15.81
CA GLU A 373 -14.95 26.02 -15.35
C GLU A 373 -16.17 26.02 -16.29
N GLN A 374 -15.96 25.95 -17.60
CA GLN A 374 -17.04 25.85 -18.60
C GLN A 374 -17.87 24.58 -18.46
N HIS A 375 -17.24 23.47 -18.06
CA HIS A 375 -17.90 22.19 -17.79
C HIS A 375 -18.31 22.03 -16.32
N GLY A 376 -18.05 23.02 -15.46
CA GLY A 376 -18.38 22.95 -14.03
C GLY A 376 -17.60 21.89 -13.26
N TYR A 377 -16.39 21.58 -13.72
CA TYR A 377 -15.45 20.69 -13.07
C TYR A 377 -14.41 21.46 -12.25
N ASP A 378 -13.84 20.77 -11.27
CA ASP A 378 -12.74 21.28 -10.45
C ASP A 378 -11.67 20.20 -10.25
N CYS A 379 -10.44 20.63 -9.96
CA CYS A 379 -9.32 19.70 -9.78
C CYS A 379 -8.13 20.32 -9.06
N SER A 380 -7.27 19.47 -8.50
CA SER A 380 -5.88 19.82 -8.17
C SER A 380 -4.97 19.67 -9.39
N LEU A 381 -3.90 20.47 -9.45
CA LEU A 381 -2.87 20.42 -10.50
C LEU A 381 -1.50 20.11 -9.90
N TYR A 382 -0.84 19.10 -10.44
CA TYR A 382 0.52 18.71 -10.07
C TYR A 382 1.22 18.02 -11.23
N GLY A 383 2.52 17.76 -11.15
CA GLY A 383 3.20 16.89 -12.12
C GLY A 383 4.55 17.36 -12.57
N HIS A 384 5.04 16.71 -13.63
CA HIS A 384 6.38 16.85 -14.18
C HIS A 384 6.51 18.10 -15.07
N PHE A 385 6.35 19.28 -14.46
CA PHE A 385 6.31 20.55 -15.18
C PHE A 385 7.62 20.82 -15.92
N GLY A 386 8.77 20.34 -15.42
CA GLY A 386 10.06 20.43 -16.11
C GLY A 386 10.10 19.78 -17.50
N GLN A 387 9.12 18.93 -17.82
CA GLN A 387 8.96 18.27 -19.11
C GLN A 387 7.58 18.53 -19.73
N GLY A 388 6.86 19.53 -19.19
CA GLY A 388 5.58 20.01 -19.71
C GLY A 388 4.41 19.06 -19.50
N CYS A 389 4.54 18.07 -18.61
CA CYS A 389 3.50 17.08 -18.32
C CYS A 389 2.74 17.45 -17.03
N VAL A 390 1.40 17.44 -17.13
CA VAL A 390 0.49 17.88 -16.07
C VAL A 390 -0.45 16.74 -15.69
N HIS A 391 -0.53 16.50 -14.39
CA HIS A 391 -1.44 15.57 -13.75
C HIS A 391 -2.54 16.28 -12.98
N THR A 392 -3.67 15.59 -12.87
CA THR A 392 -4.85 16.11 -12.20
C THR A 392 -5.80 14.98 -11.81
N ARG A 393 -6.76 15.26 -10.92
CA ARG A 393 -7.91 14.40 -10.67
C ARG A 393 -9.15 15.28 -10.67
N ILE A 394 -10.16 14.88 -11.43
CA ILE A 394 -11.31 15.71 -11.75
C ILE A 394 -12.57 15.08 -11.14
N ASP A 395 -13.48 15.89 -10.63
CA ASP A 395 -14.75 15.48 -10.02
C ASP A 395 -15.80 14.99 -11.05
N PHE A 396 -15.40 14.06 -11.91
CA PHE A 396 -16.28 13.46 -12.92
C PHE A 396 -17.45 12.70 -12.28
N ASP A 397 -18.64 12.86 -12.85
CA ASP A 397 -19.80 12.03 -12.53
C ASP A 397 -19.95 10.93 -13.59
N PHE A 398 -19.49 9.72 -13.27
CA PHE A 398 -19.68 8.55 -14.13
C PHE A 398 -20.97 7.77 -13.83
N SER A 399 -21.70 8.15 -12.78
CA SER A 399 -22.91 7.45 -12.33
C SER A 399 -24.17 7.91 -13.06
N SER A 400 -24.17 9.13 -13.62
CA SER A 400 -25.29 9.66 -14.38
C SER A 400 -25.01 9.74 -15.88
N LYS A 401 -26.08 9.67 -16.67
CA LYS A 401 -25.99 9.87 -18.12
C LYS A 401 -25.49 11.28 -18.48
N GLU A 402 -25.98 12.31 -17.78
CA GLU A 402 -25.58 13.69 -18.03
C GLU A 402 -24.09 13.90 -17.70
N GLY A 403 -23.62 13.33 -16.59
CA GLY A 403 -22.21 13.35 -16.21
C GLY A 403 -21.31 12.67 -17.25
N MET A 404 -21.72 11.51 -17.77
CA MET A 404 -20.99 10.86 -18.87
C MET A 404 -20.97 11.68 -20.17
N ASP A 405 -22.10 12.26 -20.57
CA ASP A 405 -22.18 13.09 -21.79
C ASP A 405 -21.25 14.31 -21.64
N ARG A 406 -21.22 14.91 -20.45
CA ARG A 406 -20.32 16.01 -20.10
C ARG A 406 -18.85 15.59 -20.08
N TYR A 407 -18.52 14.45 -19.49
CA TYR A 407 -17.17 13.86 -19.53
C TYR A 407 -16.69 13.65 -20.98
N ALA A 408 -17.55 13.09 -21.84
CA ALA A 408 -17.23 12.85 -23.24
C ALA A 408 -16.95 14.14 -24.01
N ALA A 409 -17.76 15.19 -23.78
CA ALA A 409 -17.58 16.51 -24.38
C ALA A 409 -16.28 17.17 -23.88
N PHE A 410 -16.09 17.23 -22.55
CA PHE A 410 -14.90 17.80 -21.92
C PHE A 410 -13.62 17.16 -22.44
N THR A 411 -13.53 15.84 -22.45
CA THR A 411 -12.31 15.13 -22.91
C THR A 411 -12.03 15.31 -24.40
N ALA A 412 -13.07 15.45 -25.23
CA ALA A 412 -12.90 15.77 -26.65
C ALA A 412 -12.31 17.18 -26.85
N GLU A 413 -12.81 18.16 -26.12
CA GLU A 413 -12.33 19.56 -26.17
C GLU A 413 -10.95 19.71 -25.52
N ALA A 414 -10.68 18.96 -24.45
CA ALA A 414 -9.37 18.92 -23.80
C ALA A 414 -8.30 18.34 -24.74
N ALA A 415 -8.66 17.31 -25.54
CA ALA A 415 -7.78 16.82 -26.59
C ALA A 415 -7.50 17.87 -27.66
N ASP A 416 -8.52 18.62 -28.11
CA ASP A 416 -8.33 19.71 -29.06
C ASP A 416 -7.46 20.83 -28.47
N LEU A 417 -7.59 21.13 -27.18
CA LEU A 417 -6.75 22.10 -26.47
C LEU A 417 -5.27 21.67 -26.49
N VAL A 418 -4.97 20.43 -26.12
CA VAL A 418 -3.59 19.92 -26.10
C VAL A 418 -2.97 19.94 -27.50
N VAL A 419 -3.71 19.48 -28.52
CA VAL A 419 -3.25 19.47 -29.92
C VAL A 419 -2.98 20.90 -30.41
N ARG A 420 -3.83 21.89 -30.06
CA ARG A 420 -3.58 23.30 -30.41
C ARG A 420 -2.31 23.88 -29.78
N HIS A 421 -1.87 23.34 -28.66
CA HIS A 421 -0.60 23.72 -28.03
C HIS A 421 0.60 22.90 -28.54
N GLY A 422 0.41 22.01 -29.51
CA GLY A 422 1.47 21.15 -30.05
C GLY A 422 1.87 20.03 -29.09
N GLY A 423 0.96 19.60 -28.22
CA GLY A 423 1.21 18.61 -27.17
C GLY A 423 0.84 17.17 -27.52
N SER A 424 0.93 16.30 -26.51
CA SER A 424 0.54 14.89 -26.54
C SER A 424 -0.55 14.60 -25.50
N LEU A 425 -1.53 13.76 -25.86
CA LEU A 425 -2.67 13.44 -24.99
C LEU A 425 -2.24 12.63 -23.75
N SER A 426 -1.14 11.91 -23.85
CA SER A 426 -0.46 11.21 -22.76
C SER A 426 1.05 11.50 -22.79
N GLY A 427 1.56 11.99 -21.66
CA GLY A 427 2.97 12.22 -21.41
C GLY A 427 3.72 11.00 -20.86
N GLU A 428 3.08 10.17 -20.04
CA GLU A 428 3.73 9.00 -19.43
C GLU A 428 2.83 7.79 -19.11
N HIS A 429 1.50 7.97 -19.04
CA HIS A 429 0.57 6.93 -18.61
C HIS A 429 0.18 5.94 -19.72
N GLY A 430 0.43 6.27 -20.99
CA GLY A 430 -0.13 5.56 -22.14
C GLY A 430 -1.55 6.03 -22.49
N ASP A 431 -2.03 5.59 -23.65
CA ASP A 431 -3.35 5.91 -24.16
C ASP A 431 -4.43 5.00 -23.55
N GLY A 432 -4.19 3.69 -23.55
CA GLY A 432 -5.11 2.68 -23.04
C GLY A 432 -6.54 2.82 -23.58
N GLN A 433 -7.54 2.38 -22.82
CA GLN A 433 -8.95 2.60 -23.15
C GLN A 433 -9.33 4.09 -23.05
N ALA A 434 -8.68 4.83 -22.15
CA ALA A 434 -9.09 6.19 -21.78
C ALA A 434 -8.87 7.22 -22.90
N ARG A 435 -7.83 7.04 -23.74
CA ARG A 435 -7.43 8.04 -24.76
C ARG A 435 -7.36 7.52 -26.18
N SER A 436 -7.37 6.20 -26.40
CA SER A 436 -7.17 5.64 -27.75
C SER A 436 -8.17 6.17 -28.78
N ASP A 437 -9.43 6.40 -28.40
CA ASP A 437 -10.46 6.92 -29.33
C ASP A 437 -10.29 8.41 -29.68
N LEU A 438 -9.42 9.14 -28.95
CA LEU A 438 -9.06 10.54 -29.19
C LEU A 438 -7.83 10.68 -30.10
N LEU A 439 -7.02 9.64 -30.29
CA LEU A 439 -5.83 9.66 -31.13
C LEU A 439 -6.04 10.19 -32.56
N PRO A 440 -7.20 9.96 -33.23
CA PRO A 440 -7.46 10.57 -34.53
C PRO A 440 -7.40 12.10 -34.54
N LYS A 441 -7.67 12.79 -33.42
CA LYS A 441 -7.54 14.26 -33.31
C LYS A 441 -6.08 14.71 -33.36
N MET A 442 -5.17 13.91 -32.83
CA MET A 442 -3.74 14.22 -32.77
C MET A 442 -3.01 13.81 -34.06
N TYR A 443 -3.31 12.62 -34.60
CA TYR A 443 -2.55 12.04 -35.70
C TYR A 443 -3.23 12.15 -37.07
N GLY A 444 -4.55 12.35 -37.10
CA GLY A 444 -5.34 12.32 -38.34
C GLY A 444 -5.42 10.92 -38.97
N SER A 445 -6.22 10.80 -40.02
CA SER A 445 -6.55 9.50 -40.64
C SER A 445 -5.35 8.77 -41.25
N GLU A 446 -4.39 9.49 -41.82
CA GLU A 446 -3.22 8.93 -42.48
C GLU A 446 -2.30 8.18 -41.50
N LEU A 447 -1.90 8.82 -40.40
CA LEU A 447 -1.06 8.18 -39.38
C LEU A 447 -1.83 7.15 -38.54
N MET A 448 -3.14 7.32 -38.36
CA MET A 448 -3.95 6.25 -37.77
C MET A 448 -3.97 4.99 -38.65
N ASN A 449 -3.91 5.12 -39.99
CA ASN A 449 -3.73 3.96 -40.86
C ASN A 449 -2.34 3.35 -40.72
N ALA A 450 -1.29 4.18 -40.60
CA ALA A 450 0.06 3.68 -40.31
C ALA A 450 0.11 2.87 -39.00
N PHE A 451 -0.60 3.32 -37.95
CA PHE A 451 -0.71 2.55 -36.70
C PHE A 451 -1.42 1.20 -36.89
N ARG A 452 -2.52 1.16 -37.66
CA ARG A 452 -3.19 -0.11 -37.98
C ARG A 452 -2.28 -1.05 -38.74
N GLU A 453 -1.53 -0.55 -39.72
CA GLU A 453 -0.56 -1.36 -40.47
C GLU A 453 0.55 -1.86 -39.57
N PHE A 454 1.09 -1.02 -38.68
CA PHE A 454 2.13 -1.41 -37.72
C PHE A 454 1.64 -2.56 -36.82
N LYS A 455 0.44 -2.41 -36.22
CA LYS A 455 -0.20 -3.47 -35.44
C LYS A 455 -0.36 -4.76 -36.25
N ALA A 456 -0.85 -4.68 -37.49
CA ALA A 456 -1.08 -5.84 -38.36
C ALA A 456 0.20 -6.53 -38.87
N ILE A 457 1.36 -5.86 -38.79
CA ILE A 457 2.65 -6.51 -39.06
C ILE A 457 2.96 -7.52 -37.95
N TRP A 458 2.72 -7.15 -36.70
CA TRP A 458 3.06 -7.94 -35.51
C TRP A 458 1.98 -8.94 -35.08
N ASP A 459 0.72 -8.50 -35.07
CA ASP A 459 -0.44 -9.26 -34.60
C ASP A 459 -1.58 -9.19 -35.63
N PRO A 460 -1.47 -9.92 -36.75
CA PRO A 460 -2.47 -9.88 -37.83
C PRO A 460 -3.84 -10.42 -37.41
N ASP A 461 -3.91 -11.25 -36.37
CA ASP A 461 -5.15 -11.84 -35.87
C ASP A 461 -5.85 -10.94 -34.82
N GLY A 462 -5.22 -9.84 -34.40
CA GLY A 462 -5.75 -8.91 -33.40
C GLY A 462 -5.97 -9.54 -32.02
N LYS A 463 -5.07 -10.45 -31.59
CA LYS A 463 -5.21 -11.23 -30.35
C LYS A 463 -4.33 -10.75 -29.20
N MET A 464 -3.47 -9.76 -29.41
CA MET A 464 -2.66 -9.13 -28.35
C MET A 464 -3.30 -7.81 -27.92
N ASN A 465 -3.73 -7.75 -26.65
CA ASN A 465 -4.43 -6.64 -26.01
C ASN A 465 -5.40 -5.86 -26.94
N PRO A 466 -6.45 -6.51 -27.46
CA PRO A 466 -7.30 -5.94 -28.51
C PRO A 466 -8.02 -4.65 -28.07
N GLY A 467 -8.28 -3.73 -29.01
CA GLY A 467 -9.03 -2.49 -28.75
C GLY A 467 -8.25 -1.43 -27.97
N ARG A 468 -6.92 -1.40 -28.12
CA ARG A 468 -6.01 -0.41 -27.55
C ARG A 468 -5.16 0.17 -28.67
N ILE A 469 -4.92 1.49 -28.62
CA ILE A 469 -4.23 2.34 -29.61
C ILE A 469 -4.95 2.39 -30.97
N VAL A 470 -5.24 1.24 -31.58
CA VAL A 470 -5.99 1.11 -32.83
C VAL A 470 -7.31 0.39 -32.63
N ASP A 471 -8.30 0.82 -33.41
CA ASP A 471 -9.67 0.32 -33.40
C ASP A 471 -10.26 0.15 -31.98
N PRO A 472 -10.18 1.20 -31.13
CA PRO A 472 -10.63 1.13 -29.74
C PRO A 472 -12.16 1.18 -29.64
N SER A 473 -12.69 0.61 -28.56
CA SER A 473 -14.05 0.95 -28.11
C SER A 473 -14.12 2.44 -27.73
N PRO A 474 -15.31 3.08 -27.79
CA PRO A 474 -15.49 4.43 -27.25
C PRO A 474 -15.01 4.52 -25.81
N ARG A 475 -14.37 5.62 -25.40
CA ARG A 475 -13.85 5.81 -24.02
C ARG A 475 -14.92 5.78 -22.92
N THR A 476 -16.17 5.99 -23.28
CA THR A 476 -17.33 5.88 -22.37
C THR A 476 -17.93 4.47 -22.33
N ALA A 477 -17.38 3.53 -23.10
CA ALA A 477 -17.73 2.11 -23.00
C ALA A 477 -16.99 1.48 -21.81
N ASP A 478 -17.59 0.43 -21.24
CA ASP A 478 -16.97 -0.44 -20.23
C ASP A 478 -16.44 0.28 -18.97
N LEU A 479 -17.07 1.40 -18.58
CA LEU A 479 -16.74 2.10 -17.35
C LEU A 479 -17.01 1.24 -16.11
N ARG A 480 -16.10 1.30 -15.13
CA ARG A 480 -16.27 0.62 -13.83
C ARG A 480 -17.53 1.12 -13.11
N LEU A 481 -17.70 2.43 -13.06
CA LEU A 481 -18.89 3.11 -12.55
C LEU A 481 -19.62 3.65 -13.78
N GLY A 482 -20.62 2.94 -14.27
CA GLY A 482 -21.44 3.39 -15.40
C GLY A 482 -22.86 3.73 -14.93
N PRO A 483 -23.74 4.27 -15.80
CA PRO A 483 -25.13 4.58 -15.44
C PRO A 483 -25.96 3.36 -15.02
N GLY A 484 -25.50 2.16 -15.40
CA GLY A 484 -26.08 0.89 -14.97
C GLY A 484 -25.59 0.41 -13.60
N TYR A 485 -24.59 1.07 -13.00
CA TYR A 485 -24.07 0.71 -11.69
C TYR A 485 -25.09 1.11 -10.61
N GLN A 486 -25.90 0.13 -10.20
CA GLN A 486 -26.87 0.25 -9.12
C GLN A 486 -26.60 -0.90 -8.13
N PRO A 487 -25.55 -0.80 -7.31
CA PRO A 487 -25.20 -1.87 -6.38
C PRO A 487 -26.33 -2.06 -5.35
N GLU A 488 -26.47 -3.29 -4.86
CA GLU A 488 -27.34 -3.53 -3.71
C GLU A 488 -26.86 -2.71 -2.51
N ARG A 489 -27.80 -2.11 -1.77
CA ARG A 489 -27.55 -1.35 -0.53
C ARG A 489 -28.16 -2.07 0.66
N PRO A 490 -27.52 -3.15 1.15
CA PRO A 490 -28.04 -3.91 2.28
C PRO A 490 -27.87 -3.15 3.58
N ASP A 491 -28.64 -3.57 4.60
CA ASP A 491 -28.45 -3.07 5.96
C ASP A 491 -27.07 -3.49 6.46
N THR A 492 -26.23 -2.51 6.80
CA THR A 492 -24.88 -2.77 7.30
C THR A 492 -24.80 -2.72 8.83
N TYR A 493 -23.82 -3.41 9.40
CA TYR A 493 -23.58 -3.32 10.84
C TYR A 493 -22.81 -2.05 11.20
N PHE A 494 -21.82 -1.66 10.39
CA PHE A 494 -21.04 -0.43 10.53
C PHE A 494 -21.70 0.77 9.83
N SER A 495 -21.36 1.98 10.29
CA SER A 495 -21.94 3.24 9.82
C SER A 495 -21.19 3.92 8.67
N TYR A 496 -19.99 3.46 8.30
CA TYR A 496 -19.17 3.99 7.19
C TYR A 496 -19.17 5.54 7.07
N PRO A 497 -18.80 6.29 8.12
CA PRO A 497 -18.96 7.74 8.15
C PRO A 497 -18.12 8.47 7.08
N GLU A 498 -16.95 7.94 6.75
CA GLU A 498 -16.06 8.46 5.71
C GLU A 498 -16.59 8.26 4.28
N ASP A 499 -17.59 7.40 4.12
CA ASP A 499 -18.18 6.97 2.83
C ASP A 499 -19.68 7.28 2.78
N GLY A 500 -20.14 8.28 3.55
CA GLY A 500 -21.53 8.73 3.56
C GLY A 500 -22.55 7.70 4.05
N GLY A 501 -22.10 6.68 4.78
CA GLY A 501 -22.94 5.56 5.23
C GLY A 501 -23.18 4.48 4.18
N ASP A 502 -22.42 4.47 3.08
CA ASP A 502 -22.59 3.51 1.99
C ASP A 502 -21.40 2.56 1.87
N PHE A 503 -21.61 1.28 2.22
CA PHE A 503 -20.60 0.25 2.03
C PHE A 503 -20.17 0.08 0.55
N SER A 504 -21.10 0.30 -0.39
CA SER A 504 -20.79 0.24 -1.82
C SER A 504 -19.79 1.32 -2.21
N HIS A 505 -19.91 2.52 -1.63
CA HIS A 505 -18.96 3.61 -1.79
C HIS A 505 -17.59 3.25 -1.18
N ALA A 506 -17.59 2.64 0.01
CA ALA A 506 -16.37 2.14 0.64
C ALA A 506 -15.58 1.15 -0.26
N THR A 507 -16.27 0.28 -1.01
CA THR A 507 -15.59 -0.67 -1.94
C THR A 507 -14.90 -0.01 -3.15
N VAL A 508 -15.30 1.21 -3.52
CA VAL A 508 -14.73 1.93 -4.67
C VAL A 508 -13.59 2.87 -4.30
N ARG A 509 -13.27 3.02 -2.99
CA ARG A 509 -12.12 3.80 -2.52
C ARG A 509 -10.78 3.38 -3.15
N CYS A 510 -10.65 2.11 -3.54
CA CYS A 510 -9.42 1.66 -4.19
C CYS A 510 -9.30 2.20 -5.63
N VAL A 511 -8.37 3.15 -5.82
CA VAL A 511 -8.04 3.77 -7.12
C VAL A 511 -6.94 3.06 -7.93
N GLY A 512 -6.56 1.83 -7.53
CA GLY A 512 -5.68 0.98 -8.35
C GLY A 512 -4.17 1.26 -8.29
N VAL A 513 -3.69 2.20 -7.45
CA VAL A 513 -2.26 2.60 -7.30
C VAL A 513 -1.28 1.43 -7.07
N GLY A 514 -1.77 0.32 -6.53
CA GLY A 514 -0.99 -0.89 -6.37
C GLY A 514 0.00 -0.88 -5.21
N LYS A 515 -0.01 0.13 -4.30
CA LYS A 515 0.90 0.19 -3.12
C LYS A 515 0.87 -1.09 -2.26
N CYS A 516 -0.24 -1.83 -2.31
CA CYS A 516 -0.38 -3.16 -1.71
C CYS A 516 0.45 -4.29 -2.37
N ARG A 517 1.18 -4.01 -3.46
CA ARG A 517 2.11 -4.90 -4.17
C ARG A 517 3.59 -4.53 -3.95
N ARG A 518 3.91 -3.75 -2.92
CA ARG A 518 5.30 -3.51 -2.52
C ARG A 518 5.87 -4.72 -1.76
N GLU A 519 7.09 -5.12 -2.09
CA GLU A 519 7.72 -6.31 -1.47
C GLU A 519 8.24 -6.03 -0.06
N ASP A 520 8.62 -4.78 0.22
CA ASP A 520 9.21 -4.35 1.48
C ASP A 520 8.47 -3.14 2.09
N GLY A 521 8.92 -2.73 3.29
CA GLY A 521 8.47 -1.53 3.99
C GLY A 521 7.02 -1.57 4.53
N GLY A 522 6.80 -1.15 5.77
CA GLY A 522 5.46 -1.03 6.37
C GLY A 522 4.64 -2.32 6.45
N THR A 523 3.36 -2.18 6.82
CA THR A 523 2.50 -3.28 7.29
C THR A 523 1.66 -3.91 6.18
N MET A 524 1.31 -3.15 5.13
CA MET A 524 0.26 -3.50 4.19
C MET A 524 0.61 -4.65 3.25
N CYS A 525 -0.34 -5.58 3.28
CA CYS A 525 -0.55 -6.81 2.54
C CYS A 525 0.48 -7.94 2.76
N PRO A 526 0.65 -8.38 4.02
CA PRO A 526 1.58 -9.47 4.35
C PRO A 526 1.21 -10.78 3.64
N SER A 527 -0.09 -11.07 3.48
CA SER A 527 -0.55 -12.25 2.73
C SER A 527 -0.16 -12.21 1.26
N TRP A 528 -0.19 -11.03 0.63
CA TRP A 528 0.24 -10.90 -0.76
C TRP A 528 1.76 -11.06 -0.88
N ARG A 529 2.56 -10.47 0.00
CA ARG A 529 4.04 -10.59 -0.03
C ARG A 529 4.54 -12.04 0.02
N VAL A 530 3.74 -12.93 0.60
CA VAL A 530 4.06 -14.36 0.67
C VAL A 530 3.46 -15.14 -0.51
N THR A 531 2.23 -14.83 -0.91
CA THR A 531 1.53 -15.62 -1.94
C THR A 531 1.83 -15.16 -3.37
N HIS A 532 2.17 -13.88 -3.52
CA HIS A 532 2.24 -13.12 -4.77
C HIS A 532 0.99 -13.28 -5.64
N ASP A 533 -0.17 -13.50 -5.02
CA ASP A 533 -1.46 -13.65 -5.69
C ASP A 533 -2.29 -12.39 -5.52
N GLU A 534 -2.67 -11.78 -6.65
CA GLU A 534 -3.38 -10.51 -6.74
C GLU A 534 -4.62 -10.45 -5.85
N GLN A 535 -5.36 -11.57 -5.73
CA GLN A 535 -6.56 -11.63 -4.90
C GLN A 535 -6.28 -11.36 -3.41
N HIS A 536 -5.04 -11.54 -2.94
CA HIS A 536 -4.64 -11.30 -1.54
C HIS A 536 -4.09 -9.89 -1.29
N THR A 537 -4.17 -9.00 -2.28
CA THR A 537 -3.87 -7.57 -2.12
C THR A 537 -5.08 -6.80 -1.57
N THR A 538 -4.86 -5.59 -1.05
CA THR A 538 -5.94 -4.64 -0.72
C THR A 538 -6.82 -4.39 -1.93
N ARG A 539 -6.22 -4.09 -3.10
CA ARG A 539 -6.97 -3.78 -4.31
C ARG A 539 -7.76 -4.97 -4.86
N GLY A 540 -7.20 -6.16 -4.79
CA GLY A 540 -7.88 -7.41 -5.18
C GLY A 540 -9.09 -7.68 -4.30
N ARG A 541 -8.95 -7.52 -2.98
CA ARG A 541 -10.07 -7.66 -2.03
C ARG A 541 -11.15 -6.62 -2.23
N ALA A 542 -10.77 -5.35 -2.38
CA ALA A 542 -11.72 -4.28 -2.69
C ALA A 542 -12.45 -4.53 -4.00
N HIS A 543 -11.74 -5.02 -5.03
CA HIS A 543 -12.34 -5.35 -6.32
C HIS A 543 -13.31 -6.54 -6.22
N LEU A 544 -12.97 -7.61 -5.50
CA LEU A 544 -13.88 -8.74 -5.30
C LEU A 544 -15.15 -8.32 -4.53
N LEU A 545 -15.03 -7.47 -3.51
CA LEU A 545 -16.19 -6.91 -2.81
C LEU A 545 -17.05 -6.02 -3.72
N PHE A 546 -16.41 -5.23 -4.58
CA PHE A 546 -17.10 -4.44 -5.59
C PHE A 546 -17.86 -5.33 -6.59
N GLU A 547 -17.23 -6.38 -7.14
CA GLU A 547 -17.86 -7.31 -8.07
C GLU A 547 -19.02 -8.08 -7.42
N MET A 548 -18.88 -8.42 -6.13
CA MET A 548 -19.94 -9.03 -5.32
C MET A 548 -21.18 -8.13 -5.20
N LEU A 549 -21.00 -6.83 -4.93
CA LEU A 549 -22.11 -5.88 -4.84
C LEU A 549 -22.71 -5.53 -6.21
N ARG A 550 -21.88 -5.59 -7.26
CA ARG A 550 -22.31 -5.36 -8.64
C ARG A 550 -23.17 -6.51 -9.19
N GLY A 551 -22.86 -7.76 -8.83
CA GLY A 551 -23.69 -8.92 -9.14
C GLY A 551 -23.60 -9.44 -10.59
N GLU A 552 -22.64 -8.96 -11.40
CA GLU A 552 -22.47 -9.39 -12.79
C GLU A 552 -21.56 -10.62 -12.94
N VAL A 553 -20.39 -10.60 -12.27
CA VAL A 553 -19.41 -11.69 -12.29
C VAL A 553 -19.55 -12.59 -11.07
N ILE A 554 -19.71 -11.99 -9.88
CA ILE A 554 -19.96 -12.69 -8.62
C ILE A 554 -21.45 -12.57 -8.33
N THR A 555 -22.19 -13.64 -8.60
CA THR A 555 -23.67 -13.60 -8.61
C THR A 555 -24.31 -14.08 -7.31
N ASP A 556 -23.55 -14.66 -6.40
CA ASP A 556 -24.02 -15.20 -5.11
C ASP A 556 -23.93 -14.19 -3.94
N GLY A 557 -23.55 -12.94 -4.25
CA GLY A 557 -23.55 -11.81 -3.32
C GLY A 557 -22.78 -12.12 -2.04
N TRP A 558 -23.36 -11.79 -0.88
CA TRP A 558 -22.76 -12.05 0.44
C TRP A 558 -22.43 -13.51 0.74
N GLN A 559 -22.93 -14.45 -0.07
CA GLN A 559 -22.65 -15.87 0.09
C GLN A 559 -21.45 -16.35 -0.74
N SER A 560 -20.74 -15.44 -1.42
CA SER A 560 -19.59 -15.72 -2.30
C SER A 560 -18.43 -16.46 -1.62
N GLU A 561 -18.07 -17.60 -2.19
CA GLU A 561 -16.89 -18.36 -1.77
C GLU A 561 -15.58 -17.73 -2.30
N GLU A 562 -15.61 -17.06 -3.45
CA GLU A 562 -14.47 -16.33 -4.02
C GLU A 562 -14.06 -15.15 -3.12
N VAL A 563 -15.03 -14.34 -2.71
CA VAL A 563 -14.80 -13.23 -1.76
C VAL A 563 -14.32 -13.79 -0.43
N LYS A 564 -14.99 -14.83 0.09
CA LYS A 564 -14.60 -15.49 1.34
C LYS A 564 -13.15 -15.98 1.27
N ALA A 565 -12.76 -16.66 0.20
CA ALA A 565 -11.43 -17.24 0.05
C ALA A 565 -10.33 -16.17 0.10
N SER A 566 -10.53 -15.05 -0.58
CA SER A 566 -9.60 -13.92 -0.57
C SER A 566 -9.49 -13.23 0.81
N LEU A 567 -10.62 -13.04 1.49
CA LEU A 567 -10.69 -12.42 2.81
C LEU A 567 -10.21 -13.34 3.95
N ASP A 568 -10.21 -14.66 3.75
CA ASP A 568 -9.76 -15.63 4.74
C ASP A 568 -8.27 -15.46 5.06
N LEU A 569 -7.47 -15.09 4.05
CA LEU A 569 -6.05 -14.75 4.19
C LEU A 569 -5.79 -13.29 4.57
N CYS A 570 -6.82 -12.47 4.78
CA CYS A 570 -6.64 -11.14 5.37
C CYS A 570 -6.41 -11.27 6.88
N LEU A 571 -5.28 -10.75 7.36
CA LEU A 571 -4.88 -10.76 8.77
C LEU A 571 -5.66 -9.75 9.64
N ALA A 572 -6.54 -8.94 9.06
CA ALA A 572 -7.27 -7.86 9.75
C ALA A 572 -6.36 -6.88 10.53
N CYS A 573 -5.12 -6.71 10.07
CA CYS A 573 -4.09 -5.91 10.73
C CYS A 573 -4.25 -4.39 10.58
N LYS A 574 -5.24 -3.93 9.79
CA LYS A 574 -5.47 -2.53 9.40
C LYS A 574 -4.30 -1.82 8.71
N GLY A 575 -3.25 -2.55 8.30
CA GLY A 575 -2.15 -1.97 7.52
C GLY A 575 -2.64 -1.27 6.24
N CYS A 576 -3.73 -1.75 5.63
CA CYS A 576 -4.34 -1.08 4.48
C CYS A 576 -5.02 0.25 4.82
N LYS A 577 -5.47 0.47 6.06
CA LYS A 577 -6.02 1.75 6.50
C LYS A 577 -4.90 2.78 6.71
N GLY A 578 -3.76 2.36 7.28
CA GLY A 578 -2.63 3.26 7.55
C GLY A 578 -1.67 3.49 6.37
N ASP A 579 -1.35 2.44 5.58
CA ASP A 579 -0.33 2.53 4.53
C ASP A 579 -0.90 2.87 3.14
N CYS A 580 -2.21 2.68 2.92
CA CYS A 580 -2.82 2.97 1.62
C CYS A 580 -3.16 4.45 1.56
N PRO A 581 -2.80 5.18 0.50
CA PRO A 581 -2.99 6.64 0.45
C PRO A 581 -4.47 7.07 0.25
N VAL A 582 -5.40 6.11 0.29
CA VAL A 582 -6.86 6.28 0.17
C VAL A 582 -7.60 5.56 1.29
N ASP A 583 -6.90 5.16 2.36
CA ASP A 583 -7.46 4.71 3.64
C ASP A 583 -8.42 3.51 3.57
N VAL A 584 -8.20 2.59 2.61
CA VAL A 584 -9.07 1.42 2.42
C VAL A 584 -9.01 0.50 3.66
N ASP A 585 -10.15 0.27 4.30
CA ASP A 585 -10.24 -0.54 5.52
C ASP A 585 -10.79 -1.94 5.27
N ILE A 586 -9.98 -2.79 4.63
CA ILE A 586 -10.32 -4.20 4.40
C ILE A 586 -10.60 -4.96 5.70
N ALA A 587 -10.05 -4.53 6.85
CA ALA A 587 -10.35 -5.20 8.10
C ALA A 587 -11.83 -5.01 8.49
N THR A 588 -12.36 -3.80 8.34
CA THR A 588 -13.79 -3.49 8.53
C THR A 588 -14.64 -4.18 7.47
N TYR A 589 -14.23 -4.13 6.21
CA TYR A 589 -15.01 -4.75 5.13
C TYR A 589 -15.08 -6.27 5.27
N LYS A 590 -14.00 -6.90 5.74
CA LYS A 590 -13.99 -8.32 6.11
C LYS A 590 -14.97 -8.62 7.23
N ALA A 591 -14.97 -7.83 8.30
CA ALA A 591 -15.84 -8.07 9.44
C ALA A 591 -17.33 -7.96 9.05
N GLU A 592 -17.68 -6.97 8.22
CA GLU A 592 -19.01 -6.80 7.62
C GLU A 592 -19.38 -8.01 6.75
N PHE A 593 -18.53 -8.36 5.78
CA PHE A 593 -18.74 -9.53 4.93
C PHE A 593 -18.94 -10.81 5.72
N LEU A 594 -18.10 -11.08 6.73
CA LEU A 594 -18.23 -12.28 7.55
C LEU A 594 -19.46 -12.25 8.48
N ALA A 595 -20.05 -11.10 8.76
CA ALA A 595 -21.32 -11.02 9.47
C ALA A 595 -22.45 -11.58 8.60
N HIS A 596 -22.57 -11.06 7.38
CA HIS A 596 -23.58 -11.47 6.38
C HIS A 596 -23.35 -12.88 5.82
N TYR A 597 -22.12 -13.23 5.45
CA TYR A 597 -21.78 -14.54 4.88
C TYR A 597 -22.17 -15.69 5.82
N TYR A 598 -22.06 -15.49 7.14
CA TYR A 598 -22.40 -16.52 8.12
C TYR A 598 -23.82 -16.40 8.68
N GLU A 599 -24.64 -15.48 8.17
CA GLU A 599 -26.06 -15.47 8.50
C GLU A 599 -26.71 -16.78 8.03
N GLY A 600 -27.37 -17.50 8.95
CA GLY A 600 -27.91 -18.83 8.68
C GLY A 600 -26.88 -19.97 8.49
N LYS A 601 -25.57 -19.69 8.47
CA LYS A 601 -24.50 -20.69 8.37
C LYS A 601 -23.79 -20.94 9.70
N ARG A 602 -23.14 -22.09 9.82
CA ARG A 602 -22.26 -22.40 10.97
C ARG A 602 -20.89 -21.78 10.75
N ARG A 603 -20.41 -21.03 11.74
CA ARG A 603 -19.03 -20.53 11.79
C ARG A 603 -18.03 -21.68 12.04
N PRO A 604 -16.77 -21.54 11.58
CA PRO A 604 -15.75 -22.54 11.78
C PRO A 604 -15.41 -22.69 13.27
N ARG A 605 -14.89 -23.85 13.68
CA ARG A 605 -14.55 -24.17 15.08
C ARG A 605 -13.56 -23.15 15.69
N GLN A 606 -12.66 -22.59 14.88
CA GLN A 606 -11.71 -21.55 15.27
C GLN A 606 -12.45 -20.30 15.76
N ALA A 607 -13.51 -19.89 15.05
CA ALA A 607 -14.33 -18.75 15.45
C ALA A 607 -14.99 -18.95 16.83
N LEU A 608 -15.38 -20.19 17.16
CA LEU A 608 -15.94 -20.52 18.47
C LEU A 608 -14.85 -20.58 19.56
N ALA A 609 -13.66 -21.10 19.24
CA ALA A 609 -12.55 -21.17 20.17
C ALA A 609 -11.99 -19.78 20.53
N PHE A 610 -11.81 -18.91 19.52
CA PHE A 610 -11.18 -17.61 19.68
C PHE A 610 -12.18 -16.47 19.87
N GLY A 611 -13.30 -16.46 19.16
CA GLY A 611 -14.33 -15.42 19.31
C GLY A 611 -14.95 -15.37 20.70
N TYR A 612 -14.98 -16.51 21.42
CA TYR A 612 -15.49 -16.61 22.80
C TYR A 612 -14.37 -16.69 23.85
N ILE A 613 -13.18 -16.19 23.52
CA ILE A 613 -12.01 -16.25 24.42
C ILE A 613 -12.28 -15.55 25.77
N ASP A 614 -13.12 -14.51 25.79
CA ASP A 614 -13.58 -13.83 27.00
C ASP A 614 -14.31 -14.79 27.97
N VAL A 615 -15.16 -15.65 27.42
CA VAL A 615 -15.89 -16.67 28.17
C VAL A 615 -14.94 -17.79 28.61
N TRP A 616 -14.16 -18.34 27.68
CA TRP A 616 -13.26 -19.45 27.97
C TRP A 616 -12.23 -19.11 29.03
N THR A 617 -11.59 -17.95 28.95
CA THR A 617 -10.63 -17.50 29.96
C THR A 617 -11.28 -17.27 31.33
N SER A 618 -12.52 -16.79 31.38
CA SER A 618 -13.25 -16.59 32.64
C SER A 618 -13.50 -17.88 33.42
N PHE A 619 -13.67 -19.00 32.71
CA PHE A 619 -13.73 -20.33 33.33
C PHE A 619 -12.35 -20.91 33.58
N ALA A 620 -11.45 -20.85 32.58
CA ALA A 620 -10.14 -21.45 32.64
C ALA A 620 -9.24 -20.86 33.74
N SER A 621 -9.31 -19.55 33.98
CA SER A 621 -8.54 -18.88 35.04
C SER A 621 -8.94 -19.32 36.46
N LYS A 622 -10.07 -20.02 36.65
CA LYS A 622 -10.45 -20.60 37.96
C LYS A 622 -9.78 -21.96 38.21
N LEU A 623 -9.38 -22.66 37.15
CA LEU A 623 -8.75 -23.99 37.21
C LEU A 623 -7.50 -24.09 36.30
N PRO A 624 -6.54 -23.16 36.39
CA PRO A 624 -5.47 -23.01 35.38
C PRO A 624 -4.57 -24.24 35.30
N SER A 625 -4.31 -24.93 36.42
CA SER A 625 -3.49 -26.14 36.43
C SER A 625 -4.12 -27.29 35.64
N LEU A 626 -5.45 -27.41 35.68
CA LEU A 626 -6.16 -28.46 34.95
C LEU A 626 -6.22 -28.14 33.45
N VAL A 627 -6.52 -26.89 33.09
CA VAL A 627 -6.58 -26.48 31.68
C VAL A 627 -5.21 -26.62 31.02
N ASN A 628 -4.14 -26.19 31.70
CA ASN A 628 -2.77 -26.38 31.23
C ASN A 628 -2.39 -27.87 31.08
N PHE A 629 -2.94 -28.77 31.90
CA PHE A 629 -2.76 -30.20 31.69
C PHE A 629 -3.46 -30.67 30.41
N ALA A 630 -4.73 -30.30 30.24
CA ALA A 630 -5.53 -30.71 29.10
C ALA A 630 -4.99 -30.19 27.75
N THR A 631 -4.33 -29.02 27.74
CA THR A 631 -3.77 -28.44 26.51
C THR A 631 -2.35 -28.91 26.19
N HIS A 632 -1.56 -29.36 27.18
CA HIS A 632 -0.16 -29.74 26.97
C HIS A 632 0.16 -31.23 27.20
N ALA A 633 -0.75 -32.03 27.77
CA ALA A 633 -0.49 -33.46 27.96
C ALA A 633 -0.39 -34.20 26.60
N PRO A 634 0.56 -35.14 26.44
CA PRO A 634 0.67 -35.94 25.23
C PRO A 634 -0.65 -36.64 24.86
N GLY A 635 -1.03 -36.62 23.59
CA GLY A 635 -2.32 -37.15 23.11
C GLY A 635 -3.50 -36.19 23.34
N ILE A 636 -3.81 -35.86 24.60
CA ILE A 636 -4.95 -34.98 24.95
C ILE A 636 -4.75 -33.58 24.36
N GLY A 637 -3.55 -33.00 24.47
CA GLY A 637 -3.24 -31.68 23.91
C GLY A 637 -3.39 -31.63 22.38
N ARG A 638 -3.01 -32.71 21.68
CA ARG A 638 -3.22 -32.81 20.21
C ARG A 638 -4.70 -32.80 19.87
N PHE A 639 -5.50 -33.56 20.63
CA PHE A 639 -6.95 -33.59 20.47
C PHE A 639 -7.59 -32.24 20.80
N SER A 640 -7.22 -31.61 21.92
CA SER A 640 -7.68 -30.26 22.30
C SER A 640 -7.40 -29.23 21.22
N LYS A 641 -6.18 -29.21 20.66
CA LYS A 641 -5.81 -28.34 19.53
C LYS A 641 -6.64 -28.63 18.28
N TRP A 642 -6.84 -29.91 17.95
CA TRP A 642 -7.69 -30.28 16.81
C TRP A 642 -9.13 -29.79 17.02
N VAL A 643 -9.74 -30.01 18.19
CA VAL A 643 -11.11 -29.55 18.49
C VAL A 643 -11.23 -28.03 18.38
N ALA A 644 -10.23 -27.28 18.84
CA ALA A 644 -10.19 -25.82 18.75
C ALA A 644 -9.81 -25.28 17.36
N GLY A 645 -9.38 -26.15 16.41
CA GLY A 645 -8.88 -25.76 15.10
C GLY A 645 -7.50 -25.09 15.13
N VAL A 646 -6.72 -25.34 16.18
CA VAL A 646 -5.36 -24.86 16.36
C VAL A 646 -4.36 -25.77 15.64
N SER A 647 -3.38 -25.19 14.95
CA SER A 647 -2.28 -25.91 14.31
C SER A 647 -1.56 -26.81 15.32
N GLN A 648 -1.21 -28.02 14.87
CA GLN A 648 -0.46 -28.95 15.71
C GLN A 648 0.99 -28.48 15.93
N GLN A 649 1.51 -27.61 15.06
CA GLN A 649 2.83 -26.98 15.19
C GLN A 649 2.84 -25.80 16.17
N ARG A 650 1.67 -25.34 16.64
CA ARG A 650 1.56 -24.26 17.64
C ARG A 650 1.51 -24.79 19.06
N GLU A 651 2.12 -24.03 19.96
CA GLU A 651 1.91 -24.18 21.39
C GLU A 651 0.74 -23.30 21.84
N VAL A 652 -0.15 -23.85 22.67
CA VAL A 652 -1.23 -23.07 23.28
C VAL A 652 -0.63 -22.27 24.44
N PRO A 653 -0.91 -20.95 24.56
CA PRO A 653 -0.45 -20.15 25.69
C PRO A 653 -0.91 -20.74 27.03
N ARG A 654 -0.02 -20.72 28.02
CA ARG A 654 -0.31 -21.29 29.35
C ARG A 654 -1.07 -20.30 30.21
N PHE A 655 -2.17 -20.74 30.81
CA PHE A 655 -2.89 -19.96 31.81
C PHE A 655 -2.02 -19.71 33.04
N ALA A 656 -1.98 -18.47 33.52
CA ALA A 656 -1.28 -18.09 34.72
C ALA A 656 -1.91 -18.77 35.95
N ARG A 657 -1.10 -19.02 36.98
CA ARG A 657 -1.59 -19.63 38.25
C ARG A 657 -2.65 -18.79 38.95
N GLN A 658 -2.56 -17.48 38.80
CA GLN A 658 -3.50 -16.49 39.33
C GLN A 658 -3.64 -15.41 38.26
N SER A 659 -4.87 -15.01 37.93
CA SER A 659 -5.10 -13.93 36.97
C SER A 659 -4.72 -12.57 37.56
N PHE A 660 -4.53 -11.58 36.70
CA PHE A 660 -4.21 -10.21 37.14
C PHE A 660 -5.31 -9.67 38.06
N ARG A 661 -6.58 -9.76 37.65
CA ARG A 661 -7.72 -9.28 38.46
C ARG A 661 -7.77 -9.94 39.84
N ALA A 662 -7.50 -11.24 39.93
CA ALA A 662 -7.46 -11.96 41.20
C ALA A 662 -6.30 -11.51 42.10
N SER A 663 -5.16 -11.13 41.52
CA SER A 663 -4.04 -10.56 42.27
C SER A 663 -4.27 -9.10 42.68
N PHE A 664 -5.05 -8.35 41.89
CA PHE A 664 -5.36 -6.94 42.14
C PHE A 664 -6.43 -6.74 43.23
N ALA A 665 -7.39 -7.67 43.35
CA ALA A 665 -8.55 -7.58 44.26
C ALA A 665 -8.23 -7.46 45.78
N GLY A 666 -6.97 -7.58 46.19
CA GLY A 666 -6.52 -7.38 47.58
C GLY A 666 -5.48 -6.29 47.76
N ARG A 667 -5.23 -5.47 46.73
CA ARG A 667 -4.17 -4.46 46.72
C ARG A 667 -4.71 -3.08 47.11
N SER A 668 -4.09 -2.43 48.08
CA SER A 668 -4.35 -1.01 48.36
C SER A 668 -3.66 -0.14 47.30
N PRO A 669 -4.36 0.80 46.64
CA PRO A 669 -3.73 1.73 45.70
C PRO A 669 -2.61 2.52 46.40
N ARG A 670 -1.43 2.61 45.77
CA ARG A 670 -0.28 3.34 46.34
C ARG A 670 -0.15 4.78 45.83
N GLY A 671 -0.78 5.12 44.71
CA GLY A 671 -0.76 6.47 44.16
C GLY A 671 -1.76 7.43 44.81
N HIS A 672 -1.35 8.70 44.93
CA HIS A 672 -2.15 9.78 45.52
C HIS A 672 -2.63 10.83 44.50
N GLY A 673 -2.20 10.72 43.23
CA GLY A 673 -2.52 11.66 42.16
C GLY A 673 -3.81 11.34 41.40
N LYS A 674 -3.89 11.80 40.15
CA LYS A 674 -5.06 11.63 39.28
C LYS A 674 -5.42 10.14 39.10
N ARG A 675 -6.72 9.88 38.99
CA ARG A 675 -7.24 8.53 38.71
C ARG A 675 -6.97 8.15 37.26
N VAL A 676 -6.50 6.94 37.04
CA VAL A 676 -6.32 6.32 35.72
C VAL A 676 -6.90 4.92 35.77
N LEU A 677 -7.68 4.56 34.76
CA LEU A 677 -8.24 3.21 34.64
C LEU A 677 -7.32 2.38 33.74
N LEU A 678 -6.66 1.37 34.32
CA LEU A 678 -5.91 0.38 33.55
C LEU A 678 -6.89 -0.65 33.00
N TRP A 679 -6.95 -0.80 31.68
CA TRP A 679 -7.78 -1.79 31.01
C TRP A 679 -7.13 -3.19 31.10
N PRO A 680 -7.71 -4.14 31.86
CA PRO A 680 -7.14 -5.48 31.98
C PRO A 680 -7.61 -6.33 30.81
N ASP A 681 -6.86 -6.30 29.70
CA ASP A 681 -7.20 -7.08 28.51
C ASP A 681 -7.23 -8.59 28.81
N THR A 682 -8.05 -9.31 28.04
CA THR A 682 -8.34 -10.73 28.31
C THR A 682 -7.11 -11.63 28.23
N PHE A 683 -6.13 -11.28 27.40
CA PHE A 683 -4.94 -12.10 27.18
C PHE A 683 -3.95 -11.90 28.31
N ASN A 684 -3.59 -10.66 28.63
CA ASN A 684 -2.65 -10.38 29.71
C ASN A 684 -3.28 -10.70 31.09
N ASP A 685 -4.59 -10.56 31.30
CA ASP A 685 -5.22 -11.00 32.56
C ASP A 685 -5.06 -12.51 32.81
N ALA A 686 -5.23 -13.32 31.76
CA ALA A 686 -5.29 -14.78 31.88
C ALA A 686 -3.93 -15.48 31.70
N PHE A 687 -3.06 -14.97 30.82
CA PHE A 687 -1.82 -15.64 30.41
C PHE A 687 -0.56 -14.96 30.97
N PHE A 688 -0.49 -13.62 30.91
CA PHE A 688 0.68 -12.82 31.28
C PHE A 688 0.37 -11.69 32.28
N PRO A 689 -0.19 -11.99 33.46
CA PRO A 689 -0.64 -10.98 34.43
C PRO A 689 0.50 -10.11 34.99
N GLU A 690 1.74 -10.57 34.87
CA GLU A 690 2.94 -9.81 35.23
C GLU A 690 3.12 -8.52 34.43
N ILE A 691 2.58 -8.45 33.20
CA ILE A 691 2.63 -7.26 32.34
C ILE A 691 1.69 -6.18 32.88
N LEU A 692 0.45 -6.55 33.18
CA LEU A 692 -0.52 -5.65 33.80
C LEU A 692 -0.03 -5.21 35.18
N SER A 693 0.59 -6.11 35.95
CA SER A 693 1.21 -5.77 37.23
C SER A 693 2.35 -4.76 37.07
N ALA A 694 3.17 -4.90 36.02
CA ALA A 694 4.20 -3.92 35.69
C ALA A 694 3.60 -2.56 35.32
N ALA A 695 2.54 -2.54 34.51
CA ALA A 695 1.86 -1.31 34.14
C ALA A 695 1.27 -0.57 35.35
N VAL A 696 0.69 -1.30 36.31
CA VAL A 696 0.23 -0.71 37.58
C VAL A 696 1.39 -0.03 38.32
N GLU A 697 2.52 -0.72 38.45
CA GLU A 697 3.69 -0.19 39.16
C GLU A 697 4.28 1.04 38.47
N VAL A 698 4.38 1.02 37.14
CA VAL A 698 4.83 2.16 36.34
C VAL A 698 3.89 3.36 36.51
N LEU A 699 2.59 3.16 36.36
CA LEU A 699 1.60 4.23 36.54
C LEU A 699 1.62 4.82 37.96
N GLU A 700 1.75 3.97 38.99
CA GLU A 700 1.87 4.45 40.37
C GLU A 700 3.20 5.18 40.63
N SER A 701 4.30 4.76 39.99
CA SER A 701 5.58 5.49 40.05
C SER A 701 5.51 6.86 39.37
N ALA A 702 4.67 7.00 38.35
CA ALA A 702 4.30 8.27 37.72
C ALA A 702 3.33 9.11 38.57
N GLY A 703 2.89 8.59 39.73
CA GLY A 703 2.04 9.30 40.70
C GLY A 703 0.54 9.04 40.54
N HIS A 704 0.11 8.20 39.59
CA HIS A 704 -1.31 7.93 39.36
C HIS A 704 -1.92 6.99 40.38
N ARG A 705 -3.21 7.21 40.68
CA ARG A 705 -4.03 6.23 41.39
C ARG A 705 -4.68 5.29 40.37
N VAL A 706 -4.18 4.07 40.29
CA VAL A 706 -4.65 3.06 39.33
C VAL A 706 -5.93 2.37 39.83
N ILE A 707 -6.93 2.30 38.96
CA ILE A 707 -8.15 1.51 39.13
C ILE A 707 -8.34 0.56 37.93
N ILE A 708 -9.24 -0.41 38.07
CA ILE A 708 -9.67 -1.31 36.99
C ILE A 708 -11.21 -1.35 36.99
N PRO A 709 -11.88 -1.74 35.88
CA PRO A 709 -13.34 -1.94 35.87
C PRO A 709 -13.74 -2.99 36.93
N ASP A 710 -14.90 -2.87 37.56
CA ASP A 710 -15.37 -3.78 38.60
C ASP A 710 -15.77 -5.14 38.00
N THR A 711 -16.39 -5.11 36.83
CA THR A 711 -16.74 -6.31 36.06
C THR A 711 -15.62 -6.76 35.12
N LYS A 712 -15.59 -8.07 34.82
CA LYS A 712 -14.67 -8.61 33.81
C LYS A 712 -15.25 -8.38 32.43
N LEU A 713 -14.56 -7.56 31.63
CA LEU A 713 -14.93 -7.20 30.27
C LEU A 713 -13.85 -7.62 29.26
N CYS A 714 -14.18 -7.54 27.97
CA CYS A 714 -13.26 -7.79 26.85
C CYS A 714 -13.37 -6.63 25.86
N CYS A 715 -12.29 -6.34 25.13
CA CYS A 715 -12.29 -5.29 24.12
C CYS A 715 -13.04 -5.66 22.82
N GLY A 716 -13.55 -6.89 22.70
CA GLY A 716 -14.34 -7.34 21.54
C GLY A 716 -13.55 -7.71 20.29
N ARG A 717 -12.22 -7.50 20.25
CA ARG A 717 -11.39 -7.71 19.06
C ARG A 717 -11.58 -9.08 18.39
N ALA A 718 -11.58 -10.17 19.15
CA ALA A 718 -11.74 -11.50 18.57
C ALA A 718 -13.13 -11.71 17.93
N LEU A 719 -14.18 -11.05 18.43
CA LEU A 719 -15.51 -11.11 17.82
C LEU A 719 -15.53 -10.42 16.46
N TYR A 720 -14.86 -9.26 16.38
CA TYR A 720 -14.69 -8.50 15.16
C TYR A 720 -13.98 -9.31 14.06
N ASP A 721 -12.85 -9.96 14.39
CA ASP A 721 -12.05 -10.73 13.40
C ASP A 721 -12.83 -11.87 12.73
N TYR A 722 -13.85 -12.41 13.42
CA TYR A 722 -14.74 -13.44 12.90
C TYR A 722 -16.12 -12.93 12.49
N GLY A 723 -16.35 -11.62 12.37
CA GLY A 723 -17.64 -11.03 11.95
C GLY A 723 -18.80 -11.31 12.91
N MET A 724 -18.56 -11.55 14.20
CA MET A 724 -19.60 -11.76 15.21
C MET A 724 -20.16 -10.43 15.74
N LEU A 725 -20.61 -9.56 14.83
CA LEU A 725 -20.84 -8.14 15.09
C LEU A 725 -21.98 -7.86 16.07
N GLU A 726 -23.08 -8.63 16.06
CA GLU A 726 -24.13 -8.46 17.07
C GLU A 726 -23.66 -8.72 18.50
N ARG A 727 -22.81 -9.74 18.68
CA ARG A 727 -22.24 -10.05 19.99
C ARG A 727 -21.25 -8.96 20.39
N ALA A 728 -20.51 -8.41 19.44
CA ALA A 728 -19.64 -7.25 19.67
C ALA A 728 -20.46 -6.04 20.13
N LYS A 729 -21.57 -5.70 19.46
CA LYS A 729 -22.51 -4.63 19.88
C LYS A 729 -22.97 -4.84 21.33
N ARG A 730 -23.47 -6.04 21.68
CA ARG A 730 -23.89 -6.36 23.06
C ARG A 730 -22.75 -6.32 24.09
N LEU A 731 -21.53 -6.67 23.70
CA LEU A 731 -20.36 -6.56 24.58
C LEU A 731 -20.02 -5.09 24.81
N TRP A 732 -19.99 -4.27 23.76
CA TRP A 732 -19.65 -2.86 23.86
C TRP A 732 -20.72 -2.03 24.55
N SER A 733 -22.02 -2.29 24.37
CA SER A 733 -23.07 -1.65 25.18
C SER A 733 -22.82 -1.89 26.67
N ARG A 734 -22.51 -3.12 27.08
CA ARG A 734 -22.18 -3.44 28.48
C ARG A 734 -20.90 -2.75 28.95
N THR A 735 -19.89 -2.64 28.09
CA THR A 735 -18.67 -1.90 28.39
C THR A 735 -18.95 -0.41 28.59
N LEU A 736 -19.76 0.20 27.74
CA LEU A 736 -20.15 1.61 27.87
C LEU A 736 -20.99 1.86 29.13
N ASP A 737 -21.88 0.93 29.47
CA ASP A 737 -22.69 1.02 30.69
C ASP A 737 -21.84 0.86 31.96
N GLU A 738 -20.88 -0.06 31.98
CA GLU A 738 -19.93 -0.23 33.11
C GLU A 738 -19.03 1.00 33.28
N LEU A 739 -18.59 1.60 32.17
CA LEU A 739 -17.64 2.72 32.17
C LEU A 739 -18.34 4.08 32.15
N ASP A 740 -19.66 4.16 32.27
CA ASP A 740 -20.44 5.39 32.08
C ASP A 740 -19.93 6.53 32.97
N HIS A 741 -19.63 6.23 34.23
CA HIS A 741 -19.10 7.19 35.19
C HIS A 741 -17.69 7.68 34.79
N GLU A 742 -16.79 6.77 34.41
CA GLU A 742 -15.41 7.08 34.00
C GLU A 742 -15.39 7.89 32.70
N ILE A 743 -16.25 7.52 31.76
CA ILE A 743 -16.50 8.23 30.50
C ILE A 743 -17.02 9.63 30.79
N ALA A 744 -18.02 9.77 31.67
CA ALA A 744 -18.53 11.07 32.10
C ALA A 744 -17.42 11.94 32.72
N ALA A 745 -16.61 11.35 33.60
CA ALA A 745 -15.56 12.02 34.36
C ALA A 745 -14.30 12.41 33.57
N GLY A 746 -14.14 11.95 32.32
CA GLY A 746 -12.91 12.25 31.57
C GLY A 746 -11.72 11.40 31.99
N THR A 747 -11.95 10.23 32.62
CA THR A 747 -10.87 9.43 33.20
C THR A 747 -10.03 8.79 32.09
N PRO A 748 -8.70 8.99 32.04
CA PRO A 748 -7.86 8.31 31.06
C PRO A 748 -7.95 6.79 31.21
N ILE A 749 -8.15 6.10 30.09
CA ILE A 749 -8.20 4.63 30.03
C ILE A 749 -6.94 4.11 29.36
N VAL A 750 -6.10 3.41 30.11
CA VAL A 750 -4.79 2.94 29.64
C VAL A 750 -4.88 1.49 29.21
N GLY A 751 -4.58 1.22 27.93
CA GLY A 751 -4.41 -0.11 27.40
C GLY A 751 -2.93 -0.50 27.23
N VAL A 752 -2.61 -1.76 27.51
CA VAL A 752 -1.27 -2.34 27.26
C VAL A 752 -1.25 -3.23 26.02
N GLU A 753 -2.40 -3.76 25.61
CA GLU A 753 -2.54 -4.56 24.38
C GLU A 753 -2.97 -3.66 23.21
N PRO A 754 -2.10 -3.44 22.19
CA PRO A 754 -2.40 -2.53 21.10
C PRO A 754 -3.66 -2.89 20.30
N SER A 755 -3.95 -4.18 20.12
CA SER A 755 -5.15 -4.60 19.39
C SER A 755 -6.46 -4.23 20.14
N CYS A 756 -6.43 -4.17 21.48
CA CYS A 756 -7.56 -3.67 22.26
C CYS A 756 -7.66 -2.15 22.27
N VAL A 757 -6.52 -1.44 22.27
CA VAL A 757 -6.52 0.04 22.14
C VAL A 757 -7.13 0.45 20.81
N ALA A 758 -6.72 -0.20 19.71
CA ALA A 758 -7.30 0.01 18.39
C ALA A 758 -8.82 -0.27 18.41
N ALA A 759 -9.25 -1.43 18.93
CA ALA A 759 -10.66 -1.82 19.05
C ALA A 759 -11.56 -0.70 19.62
N PHE A 760 -11.06 0.05 20.61
CA PHE A 760 -11.80 1.16 21.20
C PHE A 760 -11.68 2.48 20.43
N ARG A 761 -10.53 2.76 19.84
CA ARG A 761 -10.29 4.02 19.12
C ARG A 761 -10.91 4.06 17.73
N ASP A 762 -11.02 2.91 17.08
CA ASP A 762 -11.37 2.84 15.65
C ASP A 762 -12.64 2.02 15.40
N GLU A 763 -12.72 0.78 15.88
CA GLU A 763 -13.86 -0.10 15.55
C GLU A 763 -15.12 0.20 16.38
N LEU A 764 -14.96 0.53 17.67
CA LEU A 764 -16.07 0.90 18.56
C LEU A 764 -16.91 2.07 18.02
N PRO A 765 -16.33 3.26 17.71
CA PRO A 765 -17.12 4.39 17.22
C PRO A 765 -17.83 4.08 15.88
N ASN A 766 -17.19 3.27 15.01
CA ASN A 766 -17.79 2.86 13.74
C ASN A 766 -18.98 1.90 13.89
N LEU A 767 -18.95 1.00 14.89
CA LEU A 767 -20.05 0.02 15.10
C LEU A 767 -21.16 0.56 16.01
N MET A 768 -20.82 1.51 16.90
CA MET A 768 -21.70 2.10 17.92
C MET A 768 -21.91 3.59 17.66
N SER A 769 -22.02 4.00 16.39
CA SER A 769 -22.13 5.41 15.96
C SER A 769 -23.29 6.17 16.60
N ASP A 770 -24.34 5.45 16.98
CA ASP A 770 -25.55 6.04 17.57
C ASP A 770 -25.42 6.31 19.08
N ASP A 771 -24.35 5.83 19.73
CA ASP A 771 -24.07 6.06 21.15
C ASP A 771 -22.92 7.06 21.30
N PRO A 772 -23.17 8.32 21.72
CA PRO A 772 -22.13 9.34 21.83
C PRO A 772 -21.05 9.01 22.87
N ARG A 773 -21.30 8.04 23.76
CA ARG A 773 -20.28 7.53 24.69
C ARG A 773 -19.17 6.79 23.96
N ALA A 774 -19.43 6.23 22.77
CA ALA A 774 -18.44 5.51 21.97
C ALA A 774 -17.30 6.41 21.46
N GLU A 775 -17.64 7.62 20.99
CA GLU A 775 -16.65 8.63 20.58
C GLU A 775 -15.88 9.18 21.79
N LYS A 776 -16.59 9.46 22.89
CA LYS A 776 -15.98 9.96 24.12
C LYS A 776 -15.00 8.94 24.73
N LEU A 777 -15.50 7.71 24.89
CA LEU A 777 -14.84 6.44 24.58
C LEU A 777 -13.41 6.51 24.03
N ALA A 778 -13.38 6.43 22.70
CA ALA A 778 -12.21 6.46 21.85
C ALA A 778 -11.24 7.59 22.23
N GLY A 779 -11.76 8.80 22.46
CA GLY A 779 -10.96 9.98 22.81
C GLY A 779 -10.23 9.90 24.16
N GLN A 780 -10.68 9.05 25.09
CA GLN A 780 -10.07 8.86 26.42
C GLN A 780 -9.07 7.70 26.49
N VAL A 781 -9.12 6.79 25.52
CA VAL A 781 -8.21 5.63 25.50
C VAL A 781 -6.82 6.09 25.11
N ARG A 782 -5.80 5.66 25.87
CA ARG A 782 -4.38 5.89 25.64
C ARG A 782 -3.62 4.56 25.74
N SER A 783 -2.59 4.39 24.93
CA SER A 783 -1.56 3.41 25.25
C SER A 783 -0.79 3.85 26.50
N LEU A 784 -0.10 2.92 27.15
CA LEU A 784 0.73 3.24 28.31
C LEU A 784 1.78 4.32 27.99
N SER A 785 2.42 4.25 26.82
CA SER A 785 3.47 5.20 26.44
C SER A 785 2.93 6.58 26.07
N GLU A 786 1.78 6.65 25.39
CA GLU A 786 1.14 7.94 25.07
C GLU A 786 0.83 8.70 26.35
N LEU A 787 0.17 8.08 27.33
CA LEU A 787 -0.16 8.75 28.59
C LEU A 787 1.11 9.27 29.30
N LEU A 788 2.12 8.41 29.45
CA LEU A 788 3.35 8.78 30.18
C LEU A 788 4.12 9.91 29.47
N THR A 789 4.20 9.86 28.14
CA THR A 789 4.90 10.89 27.37
C THR A 789 4.13 12.20 27.29
N GLU A 790 2.80 12.16 27.15
CA GLU A 790 1.92 13.35 27.19
C GLU A 790 2.01 14.10 28.53
N GLU A 791 2.16 13.37 29.64
CA GLU A 791 2.30 13.97 30.98
C GLU A 791 3.75 14.34 31.35
N GLY A 792 4.72 14.11 30.46
CA GLY A 792 6.13 14.45 30.70
C GLY A 792 6.80 13.59 31.77
N PHE A 793 6.34 12.36 31.97
CA PHE A 793 6.95 11.40 32.89
C PHE A 793 8.44 11.22 32.57
N GLN A 794 9.29 11.32 33.60
CA GLN A 794 10.71 11.08 33.49
C GLN A 794 10.97 9.62 33.85
N PRO A 795 11.16 8.71 32.88
CA PRO A 795 11.37 7.31 33.19
C PRO A 795 12.72 7.11 33.91
N PRO A 796 12.83 6.10 34.77
CA PRO A 796 14.11 5.72 35.37
C PRO A 796 15.12 5.28 34.29
N THR A 797 16.41 5.44 34.61
CA THR A 797 17.49 5.14 33.68
C THR A 797 17.71 3.64 33.51
N LEU A 798 17.90 3.19 32.27
CA LEU A 798 18.36 1.85 31.90
C LEU A 798 19.31 1.96 30.71
N ARG A 799 20.57 1.58 30.91
CA ARG A 799 21.58 1.61 29.85
C ARG A 799 21.57 0.32 29.02
N GLY A 800 21.72 0.45 27.71
CA GLY A 800 21.84 -0.66 26.77
C GLY A 800 21.20 -0.35 25.41
N ASN A 801 21.06 -1.39 24.60
CA ASN A 801 20.41 -1.31 23.29
C ASN A 801 19.00 -1.92 23.38
N ALA A 802 18.06 -1.40 22.61
CA ALA A 802 16.71 -1.94 22.49
C ALA A 802 16.27 -2.03 21.04
N LEU A 803 15.75 -3.19 20.63
CA LEU A 803 15.02 -3.38 19.39
C LEU A 803 13.51 -3.25 19.68
N LEU A 804 12.87 -2.23 19.10
CA LEU A 804 11.44 -1.97 19.22
C LEU A 804 10.69 -2.51 17.99
N HIS A 805 9.78 -3.46 18.20
CA HIS A 805 8.81 -3.87 17.19
C HIS A 805 7.42 -3.28 17.47
N GLY A 806 7.02 -2.33 16.63
CA GLY A 806 5.67 -1.75 16.66
C GLY A 806 4.58 -2.73 16.21
N HIS A 807 3.48 -2.79 16.94
CA HIS A 807 2.35 -3.65 16.59
C HIS A 807 1.60 -3.15 15.34
N CYS A 808 1.08 -4.04 14.51
CA CYS A 808 0.37 -3.64 13.26
C CYS A 808 -0.82 -2.69 13.50
N HIS A 809 -1.69 -2.98 14.47
CA HIS A 809 -2.78 -2.06 14.85
C HIS A 809 -2.29 -0.72 15.43
N GLN A 810 -1.15 -0.72 16.13
CA GLN A 810 -0.55 0.50 16.65
C GLN A 810 -0.06 1.38 15.51
N LYS A 811 0.72 0.81 14.59
CA LYS A 811 1.23 1.49 13.39
C LYS A 811 0.09 2.09 12.55
N ALA A 812 -1.02 1.36 12.43
CA ALA A 812 -2.15 1.80 11.63
C ALA A 812 -3.02 2.89 12.26
N VAL A 813 -3.07 3.01 13.60
CA VAL A 813 -4.06 3.88 14.28
C VAL A 813 -3.43 5.07 15.01
N TRP A 814 -2.21 4.97 15.56
CA TRP A 814 -1.57 6.09 16.27
C TRP A 814 -0.03 6.15 16.22
N GLY A 815 0.65 5.16 15.65
CA GLY A 815 2.11 5.14 15.48
C GLY A 815 2.91 4.64 16.70
N THR A 816 4.25 4.65 16.57
CA THR A 816 5.20 4.11 17.57
C THR A 816 6.04 5.16 18.28
N ASP A 817 5.89 6.44 17.93
CA ASP A 817 6.72 7.55 18.44
C ASP A 817 6.75 7.64 19.96
N SER A 818 5.64 7.36 20.64
CA SER A 818 5.57 7.41 22.10
C SER A 818 6.36 6.28 22.75
N ASP A 819 6.37 5.08 22.14
CA ASP A 819 7.14 3.94 22.62
C ASP A 819 8.65 4.22 22.49
N GLN A 820 9.06 4.73 21.33
CA GLN A 820 10.45 5.08 21.07
C GLN A 820 10.94 6.18 22.02
N ARG A 821 10.19 7.29 22.14
CA ARG A 821 10.53 8.39 23.05
C ARG A 821 10.64 7.94 24.51
N LEU A 822 9.78 7.04 24.96
CA LEU A 822 9.84 6.53 26.33
C LEU A 822 11.10 5.68 26.56
N LEU A 823 11.45 4.82 25.61
CA LEU A 823 12.65 3.97 25.69
C LEU A 823 13.95 4.81 25.60
N GLU A 824 14.02 5.77 24.67
CA GLU A 824 15.14 6.70 24.56
C GLU A 824 15.27 7.57 25.83
N GLY A 825 14.14 7.98 26.40
CA GLY A 825 14.11 8.71 27.68
C GLY A 825 14.69 7.93 28.86
N MET A 826 14.72 6.59 28.80
CA MET A 826 15.40 5.74 29.77
C MET A 826 16.93 5.73 29.57
N GLY A 827 17.45 6.27 28.46
CA GLY A 827 18.86 6.20 28.10
C GLY A 827 19.26 4.95 27.30
N LEU A 828 18.29 4.30 26.64
CA LEU A 828 18.53 3.20 25.72
C LEU A 828 18.87 3.73 24.32
N ASP A 829 19.74 3.02 23.61
CA ASP A 829 19.92 3.17 22.16
C ASP A 829 18.86 2.33 21.44
N VAL A 830 17.88 2.99 20.83
CA VAL A 830 16.66 2.35 20.33
C VAL A 830 16.72 2.18 18.82
N GLU A 831 16.70 0.93 18.38
CA GLU A 831 16.48 0.55 17.00
C GLU A 831 14.98 0.28 16.79
N ALA A 832 14.29 1.12 16.04
CA ALA A 832 12.86 0.99 15.75
C ALA A 832 12.60 0.81 14.24
N PRO A 833 12.96 -0.35 13.65
CA PRO A 833 12.80 -0.56 12.21
C PRO A 833 11.33 -0.57 11.78
N GLU A 834 11.05 -0.11 10.56
CA GLU A 834 9.73 -0.11 9.92
C GLU A 834 9.25 -1.51 9.53
N THR A 835 9.13 -2.38 10.52
CA THR A 835 8.90 -3.80 10.30
C THR A 835 7.50 -4.12 9.79
N GLY A 836 7.37 -5.20 9.02
CA GLY A 836 6.07 -5.75 8.64
C GLY A 836 5.24 -6.32 9.80
N CYS A 837 4.14 -7.00 9.48
CA CYS A 837 3.38 -7.79 10.46
C CYS A 837 4.24 -8.96 10.99
N CYS A 838 4.12 -9.31 12.27
CA CYS A 838 4.77 -10.50 12.83
C CYS A 838 4.26 -11.84 12.23
N GLY A 839 3.11 -11.81 11.54
CA GLY A 839 2.48 -12.99 10.94
C GLY A 839 1.47 -13.71 11.84
N MET A 840 1.42 -13.42 13.13
CA MET A 840 0.45 -14.07 14.04
C MET A 840 -0.95 -13.43 13.97
N ALA A 841 -1.02 -12.09 13.95
CA ALA A 841 -2.25 -11.28 13.85
C ALA A 841 -3.47 -11.88 14.57
N GLY A 842 -3.42 -11.93 15.91
CA GLY A 842 -4.48 -12.51 16.72
C GLY A 842 -4.55 -14.02 16.58
N ALA A 843 -5.72 -14.53 16.21
CA ALA A 843 -5.95 -15.97 16.04
C ALA A 843 -5.38 -16.52 14.72
N PHE A 844 -5.09 -15.68 13.72
CA PHE A 844 -4.71 -16.08 12.36
C PHE A 844 -3.59 -17.11 12.35
N GLY A 845 -2.48 -16.83 13.04
CA GLY A 845 -1.32 -17.72 13.07
C GLY A 845 -1.52 -19.00 13.89
N PHE A 846 -2.58 -19.08 14.69
CA PHE A 846 -2.94 -20.30 15.41
C PHE A 846 -3.77 -21.26 14.57
N GLU A 847 -4.47 -20.80 13.53
CA GLU A 847 -5.34 -21.66 12.73
C GLU A 847 -4.54 -22.71 11.93
N SER A 848 -5.05 -23.94 11.87
CA SER A 848 -4.33 -25.08 11.29
C SER A 848 -3.93 -24.91 9.81
N ASP A 849 -4.75 -24.22 9.04
CA ASP A 849 -4.60 -23.98 7.60
C ASP A 849 -3.83 -22.69 7.27
N LYS A 850 -3.48 -21.90 8.29
CA LYS A 850 -2.80 -20.60 8.14
C LYS A 850 -1.40 -20.56 8.75
N TYR A 851 -0.99 -21.63 9.43
CA TYR A 851 0.31 -21.73 10.09
C TYR A 851 1.48 -21.42 9.15
N GLU A 852 1.53 -22.05 7.98
CA GLU A 852 2.66 -21.87 7.05
C GLU A 852 2.75 -20.42 6.55
N ILE A 853 1.62 -19.83 6.16
CA ILE A 853 1.56 -18.41 5.77
C ILE A 853 1.97 -17.50 6.92
N SER A 854 1.51 -17.79 8.14
CA SER A 854 1.87 -17.05 9.35
C SER A 854 3.38 -17.06 9.61
N MET A 855 4.04 -18.21 9.43
CA MET A 855 5.49 -18.32 9.55
C MET A 855 6.19 -17.57 8.43
N GLN A 856 5.76 -17.75 7.17
CA GLN A 856 6.33 -17.05 6.02
C GLN A 856 6.23 -15.53 6.17
N VAL A 857 5.11 -15.00 6.69
CA VAL A 857 4.97 -13.56 6.97
C VAL A 857 5.96 -13.11 8.05
N GLY A 858 6.12 -13.88 9.13
CA GLY A 858 7.12 -13.56 10.16
C GLY A 858 8.56 -13.58 9.61
N GLU A 859 8.83 -14.45 8.65
CA GLU A 859 10.12 -14.61 7.97
C GLU A 859 10.43 -13.48 6.96
N LEU A 860 9.47 -12.62 6.62
CA LEU A 860 9.72 -11.46 5.77
C LEU A 860 10.69 -10.46 6.43
N ASP A 861 10.61 -10.29 7.75
CA ASP A 861 11.30 -9.19 8.43
C ASP A 861 11.52 -9.42 9.94
N VAL A 862 10.43 -9.59 10.71
CA VAL A 862 10.48 -9.61 12.18
C VAL A 862 11.34 -10.76 12.73
N LEU A 863 11.15 -11.98 12.23
CA LEU A 863 11.88 -13.16 12.72
C LEU A 863 13.37 -13.13 12.35
N PRO A 864 13.76 -12.83 11.09
CA PRO A 864 15.16 -12.60 10.74
C PRO A 864 15.83 -11.54 11.62
N ARG A 865 15.17 -10.39 11.82
CA ARG A 865 15.73 -9.29 12.62
C ARG A 865 16.00 -9.75 14.04
N VAL A 866 15.02 -10.33 14.71
CA VAL A 866 15.17 -10.86 16.09
C VAL A 866 16.31 -11.88 16.19
N ARG A 867 16.47 -12.78 15.21
CA ARG A 867 17.55 -13.77 15.21
C ARG A 867 18.93 -13.14 15.00
N SER A 868 19.01 -12.06 14.23
CA SER A 868 20.25 -11.32 13.99
C SER A 868 20.65 -10.36 15.13
N THR A 869 19.69 -10.00 15.99
CA THR A 869 19.91 -9.09 17.12
C THR A 869 20.81 -9.71 18.18
N GLU A 870 21.78 -8.93 18.67
CA GLU A 870 22.70 -9.35 19.74
C GLU A 870 21.95 -9.86 20.98
N GLN A 871 22.51 -10.85 21.67
CA GLN A 871 21.88 -11.48 22.83
C GLN A 871 21.61 -10.48 23.97
N LYS A 872 22.50 -9.49 24.14
CA LYS A 872 22.40 -8.44 25.17
C LYS A 872 21.39 -7.33 24.84
N THR A 873 20.89 -7.25 23.60
CA THR A 873 19.93 -6.22 23.20
C THR A 873 18.53 -6.60 23.69
N LEU A 874 17.86 -5.66 24.34
CA LEU A 874 16.48 -5.81 24.79
C LEU A 874 15.55 -5.86 23.57
N ILE A 875 14.59 -6.78 23.55
CA ILE A 875 13.57 -6.81 22.49
C ILE A 875 12.23 -6.39 23.09
N VAL A 876 11.62 -5.34 22.55
CA VAL A 876 10.35 -4.78 23.04
C VAL A 876 9.24 -5.02 22.02
N ALA A 877 8.16 -5.67 22.46
CA ALA A 877 6.96 -5.90 21.66
C ALA A 877 5.69 -5.88 22.54
N ASN A 878 4.82 -4.90 22.30
CA ASN A 878 3.64 -4.66 23.15
C ASN A 878 2.48 -5.62 22.89
N GLY A 879 2.33 -6.15 21.67
CA GLY A 879 1.23 -7.07 21.35
C GLY A 879 1.48 -8.51 21.79
N PHE A 880 0.47 -9.12 22.41
CA PHE A 880 0.44 -10.54 22.80
C PHE A 880 0.82 -11.46 21.64
N SER A 881 0.20 -11.26 20.47
CA SER A 881 0.40 -12.10 19.30
C SER A 881 1.82 -11.99 18.73
N CYS A 882 2.41 -10.78 18.74
CA CYS A 882 3.80 -10.58 18.32
C CYS A 882 4.78 -11.30 19.25
N ARG A 883 4.56 -11.22 20.57
CA ARG A 883 5.39 -11.95 21.55
C ARG A 883 5.28 -13.46 21.37
N GLU A 884 4.06 -13.98 21.23
CA GLU A 884 3.84 -15.42 20.99
C GLU A 884 4.53 -15.91 19.71
N GLN A 885 4.49 -15.12 18.63
CA GLN A 885 5.22 -15.47 17.41
C GLN A 885 6.71 -15.60 17.66
N VAL A 886 7.33 -14.58 18.26
CA VAL A 886 8.77 -14.56 18.49
C VAL A 886 9.19 -15.67 19.45
N MET A 887 8.45 -15.89 20.54
CA MET A 887 8.74 -16.94 21.52
C MET A 887 8.61 -18.36 20.96
N GLN A 888 7.71 -18.58 19.99
CA GLN A 888 7.52 -19.90 19.38
C GLN A 888 8.42 -20.15 18.16
N ALA A 889 8.97 -19.08 17.55
CA ALA A 889 9.80 -19.17 16.34
C ALA A 889 11.30 -18.92 16.60
N THR A 890 11.67 -18.40 17.77
CA THR A 890 13.05 -18.03 18.11
C THR A 890 13.38 -18.42 19.55
N GLU A 891 14.66 -18.35 19.92
CA GLU A 891 15.11 -18.57 21.30
C GLU A 891 14.99 -17.32 22.19
N ARG A 892 14.53 -16.19 21.61
CA ARG A 892 14.41 -14.90 22.30
C ARG A 892 13.01 -14.71 22.88
N ARG A 893 12.92 -13.95 23.97
CA ARG A 893 11.64 -13.55 24.57
C ARG A 893 11.52 -12.03 24.58
N PRO A 894 10.66 -11.44 23.74
CA PRO A 894 10.39 -10.01 23.82
C PRO A 894 9.69 -9.64 25.14
N LEU A 895 10.02 -8.47 25.67
CA LEU A 895 9.36 -7.87 26.82
C LEU A 895 8.28 -6.89 26.36
N HIS A 896 7.25 -6.73 27.20
CA HIS A 896 6.35 -5.59 27.06
C HIS A 896 7.03 -4.31 27.55
N LEU A 897 6.68 -3.14 26.99
CA LEU A 897 7.26 -1.84 27.39
C LEU A 897 7.15 -1.59 28.91
N ALA A 898 5.99 -1.88 29.51
CA ALA A 898 5.80 -1.80 30.96
C ALA A 898 6.80 -2.65 31.76
N GLU A 899 7.20 -3.82 31.26
CA GLU A 899 8.21 -4.66 31.92
C GLU A 899 9.61 -4.05 31.77
N ALA A 900 9.92 -3.44 30.63
CA ALA A 900 11.17 -2.71 30.41
C ALA A 900 11.31 -1.53 31.39
N VAL A 901 10.26 -0.72 31.54
CA VAL A 901 10.25 0.39 32.52
C VAL A 901 10.32 -0.13 33.95
N ARG A 902 9.64 -1.25 34.27
CA ARG A 902 9.74 -1.87 35.61
C ARG A 902 11.14 -2.38 35.91
N LEU A 903 11.87 -2.91 34.93
CA LEU A 903 13.27 -3.31 35.13
C LEU A 903 14.10 -2.11 35.58
N ALA A 904 13.94 -0.97 34.90
CA ALA A 904 14.61 0.28 35.23
C ALA A 904 14.20 0.87 36.60
N LEU A 905 12.99 0.62 37.08
CA LEU A 905 12.56 1.01 38.45
C LEU A 905 13.29 0.24 39.56
N HIS A 906 13.90 -0.90 39.26
CA HIS A 906 14.53 -1.77 40.25
C HIS A 906 16.04 -1.93 40.06
N GLN A 907 16.58 -1.51 38.91
CA GLN A 907 17.95 -1.73 38.48
C GLN A 907 18.39 -0.59 37.55
N ASP A 908 19.66 -0.18 37.60
CA ASP A 908 20.17 0.97 36.82
C ASP A 908 20.83 0.55 35.48
N GLU A 909 21.18 -0.74 35.31
CA GLU A 909 21.83 -1.30 34.12
C GLU A 909 21.34 -2.74 33.86
N ILE A 910 21.39 -3.20 32.60
CA ILE A 910 21.12 -4.60 32.23
C ILE A 910 22.21 -5.48 32.86
N LEU A 911 21.88 -6.18 33.95
CA LEU A 911 22.83 -6.77 34.92
C LEU A 911 23.76 -7.89 34.41
N ASP A 912 23.59 -8.39 33.19
CA ASP A 912 24.40 -9.48 32.64
C ASP A 912 24.69 -9.22 31.15
N HIS A 913 25.95 -8.94 30.82
CA HIS A 913 26.38 -8.64 29.45
C HIS A 913 26.46 -9.89 28.55
N GLU A 914 26.44 -11.11 29.13
CA GLU A 914 26.54 -12.37 28.39
C GLU A 914 25.21 -13.12 28.26
N ALA A 915 24.21 -12.81 29.10
CA ALA A 915 22.89 -13.44 29.07
C ALA A 915 21.79 -12.51 28.52
N PRO A 916 20.74 -13.07 27.88
CA PRO A 916 19.63 -12.26 27.39
C PRO A 916 18.87 -11.52 28.52
N PRO A 917 18.56 -10.21 28.38
CA PRO A 917 17.90 -9.40 29.40
C PRO A 917 16.59 -10.03 29.92
N GLU A 918 15.86 -10.72 29.05
CA GLU A 918 14.62 -11.42 29.38
C GLU A 918 14.76 -12.52 30.45
N ARG A 919 15.97 -13.02 30.73
CA ARG A 919 16.23 -14.00 31.79
C ARG A 919 16.22 -13.40 33.20
N GLN A 920 16.32 -12.07 33.30
CA GLN A 920 16.32 -11.35 34.58
C GLN A 920 14.92 -11.25 35.18
N LEU A 921 13.87 -11.43 34.37
CA LEU A 921 12.50 -11.50 34.85
C LEU A 921 12.13 -12.94 35.26
N PRO A 922 11.68 -13.18 36.50
CA PRO A 922 11.39 -14.53 36.99
C PRO A 922 10.28 -15.20 36.17
N VAL A 923 10.62 -16.28 35.45
CA VAL A 923 9.62 -17.10 34.75
C VAL A 923 8.93 -18.01 35.77
N ARG A 924 7.72 -17.65 36.21
CA ARG A 924 6.89 -18.53 37.06
C ARG A 924 6.30 -19.67 36.24
N ARG A 925 7.10 -20.67 35.85
CA ARG A 925 6.58 -21.90 35.21
C ARG A 925 5.83 -22.75 36.25
N PRO A 926 4.54 -23.08 36.07
CA PRO A 926 3.86 -24.00 36.95
C PRO A 926 4.41 -25.43 36.78
N ARG A 927 5.06 -25.98 37.81
CA ARG A 927 5.34 -27.43 37.89
C ARG A 927 4.02 -28.19 38.11
N MET A 928 3.77 -29.21 37.30
CA MET A 928 2.62 -30.10 37.45
C MET A 928 3.04 -31.49 37.92
N ARG A 929 2.25 -32.08 38.82
CA ARG A 929 2.22 -33.52 39.12
C ARG A 929 0.93 -34.10 38.55
N ALA A 930 1.02 -35.16 37.75
CA ALA A 930 -0.15 -35.83 37.19
C ALA A 930 -0.88 -36.65 38.28
N SER A 931 -2.21 -36.54 38.34
CA SER A 931 -3.08 -37.41 39.15
C SER A 931 -4.23 -37.95 38.29
N ALA A 932 -4.77 -39.12 38.64
CA ALA A 932 -5.87 -39.75 37.89
C ALA A 932 -7.15 -38.88 37.84
N ALA A 933 -7.36 -38.03 38.85
CA ALA A 933 -8.45 -37.05 38.86
C ALA A 933 -8.28 -35.97 37.78
N ALA A 934 -7.05 -35.54 37.47
CA ALA A 934 -6.79 -34.54 36.44
C ALA A 934 -7.13 -35.05 35.03
N LEU A 935 -6.97 -36.36 34.78
CA LEU A 935 -7.35 -37.00 33.51
C LEU A 935 -8.87 -37.02 33.29
N PHE A 936 -9.64 -37.34 34.34
CA PHE A 936 -11.11 -37.40 34.25
C PHE A 936 -11.74 -36.01 34.02
N VAL A 937 -11.26 -34.98 34.73
CA VAL A 937 -11.79 -33.62 34.57
C VAL A 937 -11.30 -32.96 33.26
N ALA A 938 -10.09 -33.31 32.78
CA ALA A 938 -9.64 -32.90 31.45
C ALA A 938 -10.53 -33.49 30.33
N ALA A 939 -10.93 -34.76 30.44
CA ALA A 939 -11.88 -35.37 29.54
C ALA A 939 -13.26 -34.68 29.59
N LEU A 940 -13.72 -34.27 30.78
CA LEU A 940 -14.96 -33.51 30.95
C LEU A 940 -14.87 -32.11 30.31
N PHE A 941 -13.74 -31.41 30.45
CA PHE A 941 -13.51 -30.11 29.82
C PHE A 941 -13.55 -30.20 28.30
N VAL A 942 -12.92 -31.24 27.73
CA VAL A 942 -12.96 -31.50 26.29
C VAL A 942 -14.39 -31.88 25.85
N ALA A 943 -15.13 -32.64 26.66
CA ALA A 943 -16.54 -32.95 26.39
C ALA A 943 -17.44 -31.70 26.42
N ILE A 944 -17.19 -30.76 27.33
CA ILE A 944 -17.89 -29.46 27.38
C ILE A 944 -17.54 -28.62 26.14
N LEU A 945 -16.27 -28.60 25.73
CA LEU A 945 -15.84 -27.94 24.50
C LEU A 945 -16.56 -28.55 23.28
N LEU A 946 -16.63 -29.88 23.18
CA LEU A 946 -17.36 -30.59 22.13
C LEU A 946 -18.87 -30.30 22.15
N LEU A 947 -19.49 -30.25 23.32
CA LEU A 947 -20.92 -29.92 23.47
C LEU A 947 -21.21 -28.47 23.07
N SER A 948 -20.32 -27.54 23.39
CA SER A 948 -20.45 -26.13 22.98
C SER A 948 -20.23 -25.90 21.48
N LEU A 949 -19.47 -26.77 20.81
CA LEU A 949 -19.33 -26.78 19.36
C LEU A 949 -20.55 -27.38 18.63
N TRP A 950 -21.40 -28.13 19.34
CA TRP A 950 -22.57 -28.83 18.79
C TRP A 950 -23.92 -28.23 19.19
N ALA A 951 -23.98 -27.43 20.27
CA ALA A 951 -25.20 -26.74 20.66
C ALA A 951 -25.46 -25.56 19.70
N PRO A 952 -26.58 -25.56 18.93
CA PRO A 952 -27.00 -24.31 18.30
C PRO A 952 -27.24 -23.30 19.41
N ALA A 953 -26.88 -22.03 19.17
CA ALA A 953 -27.15 -20.95 20.10
C ALA A 953 -28.64 -20.94 20.47
N LEU A 954 -28.98 -21.51 21.63
CA LEU A 954 -30.30 -21.42 22.24
C LEU A 954 -30.46 -19.97 22.71
N GLY A 955 -30.91 -19.12 21.79
CA GLY A 955 -31.06 -17.69 22.04
C GLY A 955 -31.57 -16.84 20.88
N ALA A 956 -32.10 -17.44 19.80
CA ALA A 956 -32.88 -16.69 18.82
C ALA A 956 -34.35 -16.65 19.30
N PRO A 957 -34.95 -15.48 19.60
CA PRO A 957 -36.40 -15.39 19.67
C PRO A 957 -36.97 -15.66 18.28
N ALA A 958 -38.03 -16.46 18.21
CA ALA A 958 -38.72 -16.78 16.97
C ALA A 958 -39.22 -15.49 16.27
N PRO A 959 -39.21 -15.43 14.92
CA PRO A 959 -39.69 -14.25 14.20
C PRO A 959 -41.19 -14.05 14.44
N ARG A 960 -41.58 -12.79 14.65
CA ARG A 960 -42.94 -12.30 14.42
C ARG A 960 -42.91 -11.35 13.25
#